data_AF-A0A7T5EIB2-F1
#
_entry.id   AF-A0A7T5EIB2-F1
#
_cell.length_a   1.000
_cell.length_b   1.000
_cell.length_c   1.000
_cell.angle_alpha   90.00
_cell.angle_beta   90.00
_cell.angle_gamma   90.00
#
_symmetry.space_group_name_H-M   'P 1'
#
loop_
_entity.id
_entity.type
_entity.pdbx_description
1 polymer ?
#
loop_
_entity_poly.entity_id
_entity_poly.type
_entity_poly.pdbx_seq_one_letter_code
_entity_poly.pdbx_strand_id
1 'polypeptide(L)'
;MQKKIQALTCALLVCSLLAPMHAKAEEYYLPYSDISKHWASHSILKGAYYGLFATGRSVTKFYPNREMTRAEFVALMDRFFELGQMHLYPLTFLSEREAFGRGEGFDEPYLPYRDVDRLNWMYGATLRVSVLLERLYGPGAIQEIFPGDQFLPNKPITREEAARLLAIYTMEPSHSEAWKTVTGWGWLGGKPTDKLKRGEAAEVFDKLIDFMQTDTILPLLDYDGQKFPMVPEIREMFPLFSPYTDQVQGDDKTYVDAVEAIRYHEDDEETFHDLQKLAEAGFDNKVGVHYYLSWDPSSPLEDNLEQAYLAIDAYFADKVILPDTLRLLTANVYDIALQMEADDPGIYEKVLAKLSAYEQKIKPGTTEWEALAVYQAAMNVKAGQLEEALERYRSFASRHPVALTNLVFYLTQTERLEEAKAFLAGLEPKRSEKEMQQLIRLLAQELATLEQQSATIRQLSFAMNRMENLRGYQVEGEAVLSGYLMKYSQKIDRQSETVQTTGYYQSPQKLVLEKWESYTDLKNDLQYDWNEDQGKWEKSRTSSMEYMHEYVEQLSYAERARLLGARYYKQTFGEYAIITEWIPGDSIVAAGSQTSLGRGKIKRVPVYMNKYYIDRDSDLILRHTWRYEEVYDSQEYVAYAGTETYQTQKDVRVSIPQAVKEAAR
;
A
#
# COMPACT_ATOMS: atom_id res chain seq x y z
N MET A 1 -28.88 -65.29 30.93
CA MET A 1 -27.74 -64.65 31.63
C MET A 1 -27.74 -63.12 31.48
N GLN A 2 -28.93 -62.51 31.54
CA GLN A 2 -29.13 -61.12 31.93
C GLN A 2 -29.08 -61.05 33.47
N LYS A 3 -28.45 -60.01 34.05
CA LYS A 3 -28.39 -59.59 35.48
C LYS A 3 -27.02 -59.43 36.17
N LYS A 4 -25.90 -59.24 35.47
CA LYS A 4 -24.64 -58.79 36.13
C LYS A 4 -23.86 -57.64 35.44
N ILE A 5 -24.50 -56.85 34.57
CA ILE A 5 -23.86 -55.68 33.90
C ILE A 5 -24.72 -54.42 34.10
N GLN A 6 -25.06 -54.09 35.34
CA GLN A 6 -25.81 -52.85 35.67
C GLN A 6 -25.29 -52.12 36.92
N ALA A 7 -24.11 -52.48 37.44
CA ALA A 7 -23.55 -51.83 38.64
C ALA A 7 -22.15 -51.21 38.44
N LEU A 8 -21.60 -51.19 37.22
CA LEU A 8 -20.27 -50.61 36.94
C LEU A 8 -20.30 -49.42 35.97
N THR A 9 -21.44 -49.12 35.34
CA THR A 9 -21.57 -47.96 34.44
C THR A 9 -22.08 -46.70 35.14
N CYS A 10 -22.65 -46.79 36.35
CA CYS A 10 -23.14 -45.60 37.09
C CYS A 10 -22.12 -44.96 38.03
N ALA A 11 -20.91 -45.52 38.19
CA ALA A 11 -19.86 -44.91 39.04
C ALA A 11 -18.87 -44.02 38.25
N LEU A 12 -18.78 -44.18 36.92
CA LEU A 12 -17.92 -43.34 36.08
C LEU A 12 -18.61 -42.05 35.58
N LEU A 13 -19.94 -41.99 35.66
CA LEU A 13 -20.74 -40.84 35.19
C LEU A 13 -21.00 -39.76 36.26
N VAL A 14 -20.61 -39.99 37.52
CA VAL A 14 -20.84 -39.02 38.62
C VAL A 14 -19.57 -38.26 39.02
N CYS A 15 -18.37 -38.73 38.65
CA CYS A 15 -17.13 -37.98 38.92
C CYS A 15 -16.79 -36.93 37.83
N SER A 16 -17.43 -36.96 36.66
CA SER A 16 -17.29 -35.92 35.64
C SER A 16 -18.23 -34.73 35.83
N LEU A 17 -19.23 -34.82 36.72
CA LEU A 17 -20.23 -33.78 36.98
C LEU A 17 -19.90 -32.88 38.20
N LEU A 18 -18.74 -33.07 38.83
CA LEU A 18 -18.28 -32.26 39.97
C LEU A 18 -16.85 -31.72 39.81
N ALA A 19 -16.31 -31.72 38.59
CA ALA A 19 -15.22 -30.80 38.30
C ALA A 19 -15.87 -29.42 38.16
N PRO A 20 -15.55 -28.43 39.02
CA PRO A 20 -15.94 -27.06 38.74
C PRO A 20 -15.42 -26.75 37.34
N MET A 21 -16.30 -26.33 36.43
CA MET A 21 -15.91 -25.56 35.25
C MET A 21 -15.19 -24.33 35.78
N HIS A 22 -13.90 -24.47 36.07
CA HIS A 22 -13.00 -23.37 35.86
C HIS A 22 -13.05 -23.19 34.36
N ALA A 23 -13.79 -22.16 33.93
CA ALA A 23 -13.39 -21.44 32.74
C ALA A 23 -11.87 -21.38 32.79
N LYS A 24 -11.20 -22.16 31.95
CA LYS A 24 -9.79 -21.91 31.71
C LYS A 24 -9.83 -20.52 31.10
N ALA A 25 -9.63 -19.50 31.93
CA ALA A 25 -8.95 -18.32 31.47
C ALA A 25 -7.76 -18.87 30.69
N GLU A 26 -7.73 -18.61 29.38
CA GLU A 26 -6.48 -18.79 28.64
C GLU A 26 -5.43 -18.11 29.51
N GLU A 27 -4.53 -18.92 30.07
CA GLU A 27 -3.45 -18.43 30.88
C GLU A 27 -2.60 -17.65 29.89
N TYR A 28 -2.85 -16.34 29.79
CA TYR A 28 -2.12 -15.43 28.92
C TYR A 28 -0.66 -15.70 29.20
N TYR A 29 0.01 -16.37 28.27
CA TYR A 29 1.42 -16.68 28.40
C TYR A 29 2.13 -15.34 28.49
N LEU A 30 2.51 -14.93 29.70
CA LEU A 30 3.31 -13.73 29.91
C LEU A 30 4.74 -14.10 29.49
N PRO A 31 5.22 -13.64 28.32
CA PRO A 31 6.52 -14.06 27.81
C PRO A 31 7.67 -13.52 28.67
N TYR A 32 7.41 -12.54 29.55
CA TYR A 32 8.40 -11.89 30.38
C TYR A 32 7.97 -11.85 31.86
N SER A 33 8.86 -12.29 32.74
CA SER A 33 8.59 -12.38 34.19
C SER A 33 8.62 -11.03 34.92
N ASP A 34 9.24 -10.00 34.33
CA ASP A 34 9.54 -8.71 34.95
C ASP A 34 8.59 -7.56 34.52
N ILE A 35 7.50 -7.86 33.81
CA ILE A 35 6.55 -6.85 33.33
C ILE A 35 5.22 -6.83 34.06
N SER A 36 4.91 -7.84 34.90
CA SER A 36 3.57 -8.05 35.48
C SER A 36 2.98 -6.85 36.26
N LYS A 37 3.84 -5.98 36.80
CA LYS A 37 3.45 -4.74 37.51
C LYS A 37 3.93 -3.47 36.81
N HIS A 38 4.47 -3.59 35.60
CA HIS A 38 4.98 -2.46 34.84
C HIS A 38 3.85 -1.78 34.07
N TRP A 39 3.81 -0.44 34.07
CA TRP A 39 2.75 0.31 33.40
C TRP A 39 2.65 0.01 31.90
N ALA A 40 3.78 -0.22 31.23
CA ALA A 40 3.85 -0.60 29.82
C ALA A 40 3.57 -2.09 29.55
N SER A 41 3.10 -2.88 30.53
CA SER A 41 2.94 -4.34 30.37
C SER A 41 2.05 -4.68 29.17
N HIS A 42 0.96 -3.95 28.98
CA HIS A 42 0.03 -4.18 27.87
C HIS A 42 0.73 -3.95 26.51
N SER A 43 1.34 -2.80 26.32
CA SER A 43 2.06 -2.45 25.09
C SER A 43 3.23 -3.39 24.80
N ILE A 44 3.93 -3.88 25.83
CA ILE A 44 4.98 -4.89 25.68
C ILE A 44 4.40 -6.22 25.18
N LEU A 45 3.27 -6.66 25.74
CA LEU A 45 2.60 -7.89 25.31
C LEU A 45 2.08 -7.78 23.88
N LYS A 46 1.44 -6.65 23.54
CA LYS A 46 0.95 -6.37 22.19
C LYS A 46 2.11 -6.32 21.20
N GLY A 47 3.19 -5.61 21.51
CA GLY A 47 4.38 -5.62 20.67
C GLY A 47 5.00 -7.01 20.49
N ALA A 48 5.00 -7.85 21.53
CA ALA A 48 5.45 -9.24 21.41
C ALA A 48 4.52 -10.08 20.51
N TYR A 49 3.21 -9.89 20.60
CA TYR A 49 2.21 -10.52 19.74
C TYR A 49 2.40 -10.15 18.26
N TYR A 50 2.68 -8.88 17.98
CA TYR A 50 3.01 -8.38 16.64
C TYR A 50 4.46 -8.68 16.19
N GLY A 51 5.22 -9.50 16.93
CA GLY A 51 6.58 -9.89 16.55
C GLY A 51 7.65 -8.79 16.69
N LEU A 52 7.30 -7.63 17.25
CA LEU A 52 8.22 -6.52 17.46
C LEU A 52 9.30 -6.82 18.50
N PHE A 53 8.98 -7.64 19.51
CA PHE A 53 9.89 -8.06 20.57
C PHE A 53 10.09 -9.57 20.59
N ALA A 54 11.34 -10.00 20.77
CA ALA A 54 11.69 -11.42 20.79
C ALA A 54 11.09 -12.15 21.98
N THR A 55 10.40 -13.26 21.72
CA THR A 55 9.86 -14.18 22.72
C THR A 55 10.58 -15.54 22.66
N GLY A 56 10.54 -16.32 23.74
CA GLY A 56 11.05 -17.69 23.73
C GLY A 56 11.62 -18.14 25.07
N ARG A 57 11.92 -19.45 25.18
CA ARG A 57 12.40 -20.07 26.43
C ARG A 57 13.71 -19.48 26.96
N SER A 58 14.55 -18.94 26.09
CA SER A 58 15.80 -18.27 26.45
C SER A 58 15.63 -16.79 26.82
N VAL A 59 14.45 -16.19 26.57
CA VAL A 59 14.15 -14.77 26.81
C VAL A 59 13.08 -14.66 27.88
N THR A 60 13.48 -14.70 29.15
CA THR A 60 12.55 -14.74 30.30
C THR A 60 12.28 -13.37 30.94
N LYS A 61 12.96 -12.32 30.47
CA LYS A 61 12.86 -10.94 30.98
C LYS A 61 12.94 -9.93 29.84
N PHE A 62 12.18 -8.84 29.97
CA PHE A 62 12.13 -7.76 28.99
C PHE A 62 13.04 -6.56 29.35
N TYR A 63 13.28 -6.33 30.65
CA TYR A 63 13.99 -5.17 31.20
C TYR A 63 13.36 -3.82 30.83
N PRO A 64 12.09 -3.57 31.17
CA PRO A 64 11.35 -2.40 30.68
C PRO A 64 11.93 -1.06 31.12
N ASN A 65 12.64 -1.03 32.25
CA ASN A 65 13.27 0.19 32.78
C ASN A 65 14.70 0.44 32.26
N ARG A 66 15.28 -0.49 31.50
CA ARG A 66 16.61 -0.33 30.91
C ARG A 66 16.55 0.65 29.75
N GLU A 67 17.57 1.47 29.61
CA GLU A 67 17.78 2.26 28.40
C GLU A 67 17.83 1.36 27.16
N MET A 68 17.21 1.83 26.09
CA MET A 68 17.19 1.18 24.78
C MET A 68 18.37 1.70 23.95
N THR A 69 19.05 0.79 23.28
CA THR A 69 20.18 1.16 22.41
C THR A 69 19.69 1.63 21.04
N ARG A 70 20.53 2.39 20.31
CA ARG A 70 20.24 2.81 18.92
C ARG A 70 19.93 1.61 18.02
N ALA A 71 20.73 0.53 18.12
CA ALA A 71 20.53 -0.66 17.31
C ALA A 71 19.21 -1.38 17.61
N GLU A 72 18.81 -1.47 18.89
CA GLU A 72 17.52 -2.07 19.24
C GLU A 72 16.35 -1.26 18.71
N PHE A 73 16.42 0.07 18.76
CA PHE A 73 15.34 0.92 18.27
C PHE A 73 15.22 0.85 16.74
N VAL A 74 16.34 0.84 16.03
CA VAL A 74 16.37 0.65 14.57
C VAL A 74 15.86 -0.74 14.17
N ALA A 75 16.18 -1.79 14.93
CA ALA A 75 15.59 -3.11 14.70
C ALA A 75 14.08 -3.16 14.99
N LEU A 76 13.59 -2.34 15.92
CA LEU A 76 12.16 -2.21 16.18
C LEU A 76 11.45 -1.49 15.03
N MET A 77 12.06 -0.42 14.51
CA MET A 77 11.63 0.29 13.30
C MET A 77 11.55 -0.63 12.08
N ASP A 78 12.60 -1.44 11.87
CA ASP A 78 12.67 -2.41 10.77
C ASP A 78 11.50 -3.39 10.80
N ARG A 79 11.28 -4.05 11.95
CA ARG A 79 10.15 -4.99 12.13
C ARG A 79 8.80 -4.31 11.96
N PHE A 80 8.66 -3.09 12.47
CA PHE A 80 7.41 -2.35 12.34
C PHE A 80 7.14 -1.93 10.89
N PHE A 81 8.19 -1.55 10.14
CA PHE A 81 8.08 -1.32 8.70
C PHE A 81 7.62 -2.59 7.97
N GLU A 82 8.13 -3.77 8.31
CA GLU A 82 7.67 -5.04 7.72
C GLU A 82 6.18 -5.31 7.96
N LEU A 83 5.62 -4.90 9.11
CA LEU A 83 4.18 -5.02 9.37
C LEU A 83 3.32 -4.06 8.53
N GLY A 84 3.90 -2.96 8.05
CA GLY A 84 3.15 -1.83 7.47
C GLY A 84 3.68 -1.36 6.12
N GLN A 85 4.51 -2.15 5.43
CA GLN A 85 5.27 -1.73 4.25
C GLN A 85 4.39 -1.13 3.15
N MET A 86 3.20 -1.71 2.93
CA MET A 86 2.24 -1.24 1.92
C MET A 86 1.81 0.23 2.12
N HIS A 87 1.77 0.72 3.36
CA HIS A 87 1.38 2.11 3.64
C HIS A 87 2.43 3.11 3.19
N LEU A 88 3.71 2.72 3.17
CA LEU A 88 4.82 3.59 2.77
C LEU A 88 5.29 3.31 1.34
N TYR A 89 4.83 2.23 0.72
CA TYR A 89 5.17 1.87 -0.65
C TYR A 89 4.99 3.03 -1.65
N PRO A 90 3.86 3.78 -1.66
CA PRO A 90 3.68 4.86 -2.63
C PRO A 90 4.73 5.96 -2.52
N LEU A 91 5.33 6.16 -1.34
CA LEU A 91 6.37 7.16 -1.12
C LEU A 91 7.78 6.61 -1.27
N THR A 92 7.99 5.30 -1.11
CA THR A 92 9.34 4.71 -1.02
C THR A 92 9.74 3.94 -2.26
N PHE A 93 8.75 3.43 -3.00
CA PHE A 93 8.85 2.48 -4.10
C PHE A 93 9.43 1.11 -3.70
N LEU A 94 9.73 0.93 -2.41
CA LEU A 94 10.27 -0.30 -1.85
C LEU A 94 9.21 -1.39 -1.86
N SER A 95 9.24 -2.25 -2.87
CA SER A 95 8.47 -3.50 -2.84
C SER A 95 9.06 -4.50 -1.86
N GLU A 96 8.32 -5.56 -1.52
CA GLU A 96 8.81 -6.64 -0.65
C GLU A 96 10.13 -7.24 -1.14
N ARG A 97 10.38 -7.21 -2.47
CA ARG A 97 11.62 -7.72 -3.08
C ARG A 97 12.84 -6.80 -2.85
N GLU A 98 12.66 -5.48 -2.84
CA GLU A 98 13.73 -4.51 -2.52
C GLU A 98 14.11 -4.54 -1.03
N ALA A 99 13.14 -4.87 -0.17
CA ALA A 99 13.32 -4.75 1.27
C ALA A 99 14.33 -5.77 1.84
N PHE A 100 14.62 -6.88 1.15
CA PHE A 100 15.57 -7.91 1.62
C PHE A 100 17.06 -7.55 1.40
N GLY A 101 17.40 -6.28 1.26
CA GLY A 101 18.79 -5.82 1.15
C GLY A 101 19.48 -6.18 -0.17
N ARG A 102 18.71 -6.67 -1.14
CA ARG A 102 19.11 -6.78 -2.54
C ARG A 102 18.41 -5.62 -3.23
N GLY A 103 19.18 -4.59 -3.64
CA GLY A 103 18.60 -3.52 -4.44
C GLY A 103 17.97 -4.07 -5.72
N GLU A 104 17.19 -3.27 -6.43
CA GLU A 104 16.75 -3.68 -7.77
C GLU A 104 17.96 -3.74 -8.72
N GLY A 105 18.99 -2.92 -8.48
CA GLY A 105 20.17 -2.81 -9.30
C GLY A 105 21.27 -3.86 -9.08
N PHE A 106 22.48 -3.48 -9.47
CA PHE A 106 23.64 -4.37 -9.53
C PHE A 106 24.38 -4.44 -8.20
N ASP A 107 24.44 -3.33 -7.46
CA ASP A 107 25.17 -3.25 -6.20
C ASP A 107 24.24 -3.50 -5.00
N GLU A 108 24.72 -4.29 -4.04
CA GLU A 108 24.10 -4.33 -2.72
C GLU A 108 24.29 -2.99 -2.01
N PRO A 109 23.22 -2.36 -1.50
CA PRO A 109 23.36 -1.13 -0.73
C PRO A 109 24.22 -1.38 0.52
N TYR A 110 25.00 -0.38 0.91
CA TYR A 110 25.89 -0.45 2.06
C TYR A 110 25.61 0.68 3.05
N LEU A 111 25.91 0.42 4.31
CA LEU A 111 25.77 1.44 5.36
C LEU A 111 26.89 2.48 5.28
N PRO A 112 26.58 3.76 5.54
CA PRO A 112 27.61 4.80 5.63
C PRO A 112 28.42 4.74 6.94
N TYR A 113 28.22 3.71 7.77
CA TYR A 113 28.83 3.55 9.09
C TYR A 113 29.86 2.42 9.10
N ARG A 114 31.05 2.71 9.64
CA ARG A 114 32.18 1.77 9.69
C ARG A 114 32.12 0.78 10.85
N ASP A 115 31.31 1.07 11.87
CA ASP A 115 31.20 0.29 13.11
C ASP A 115 29.97 -0.65 13.12
N VAL A 116 29.29 -0.80 11.99
CA VAL A 116 28.20 -1.76 11.79
C VAL A 116 28.60 -2.78 10.74
N ASP A 117 29.15 -3.90 11.19
CA ASP A 117 29.63 -4.99 10.33
C ASP A 117 28.47 -5.83 9.74
N ARG A 118 28.62 -6.31 8.50
CA ARG A 118 27.63 -7.13 7.77
C ARG A 118 27.23 -8.42 8.50
N LEU A 119 28.12 -8.97 9.33
CA LEU A 119 27.89 -10.19 10.11
C LEU A 119 27.16 -9.92 11.44
N ASN A 120 26.91 -8.65 11.77
CA ASN A 120 26.22 -8.27 13.00
C ASN A 120 24.69 -8.34 12.82
N TRP A 121 23.97 -8.77 13.86
CA TRP A 121 22.52 -8.99 13.83
C TRP A 121 21.70 -7.75 13.44
N MET A 122 22.28 -6.56 13.65
CA MET A 122 21.66 -5.27 13.39
C MET A 122 21.93 -4.72 11.98
N TYR A 123 22.83 -5.33 11.19
CA TYR A 123 23.21 -4.78 9.89
C TYR A 123 22.01 -4.67 8.96
N GLY A 124 21.24 -5.76 8.78
CA GLY A 124 20.07 -5.78 7.92
C GLY A 124 19.05 -4.71 8.30
N ALA A 125 18.69 -4.64 9.58
CA ALA A 125 17.75 -3.63 10.08
C ALA A 125 18.25 -2.20 9.89
N THR A 126 19.53 -1.95 10.17
CA THR A 126 20.13 -0.62 9.99
C THR A 126 20.18 -0.24 8.52
N LEU A 127 20.52 -1.20 7.65
CA LEU A 127 20.56 -0.99 6.21
C LEU A 127 19.19 -0.66 5.66
N ARG A 128 18.15 -1.41 6.04
CA ARG A 128 16.78 -1.15 5.56
C ARG A 128 16.26 0.20 6.01
N VAL A 129 16.46 0.56 7.29
CA VAL A 129 16.10 1.90 7.78
C VAL A 129 16.91 2.99 7.07
N SER A 130 18.20 2.76 6.77
CA SER A 130 19.00 3.69 5.97
C SER A 130 18.43 3.89 4.57
N VAL A 131 18.11 2.80 3.86
CA VAL A 131 17.51 2.85 2.51
C VAL A 131 16.14 3.52 2.54
N LEU A 132 15.31 3.20 3.54
CA LEU A 132 14.00 3.82 3.74
C LEU A 132 14.12 5.34 3.91
N LEU A 133 15.03 5.79 4.78
CA LEU A 133 15.30 7.20 4.99
C LEU A 133 15.85 7.84 3.70
N GLU A 134 16.76 7.19 2.98
CA GLU A 134 17.26 7.73 1.72
C GLU A 134 16.16 7.89 0.66
N ARG A 135 15.27 6.90 0.53
CA ARG A 135 14.12 6.98 -0.38
C ARG A 135 13.19 8.10 0.00
N LEU A 136 12.93 8.33 1.29
CA LEU A 136 11.99 9.36 1.74
C LEU A 136 12.59 10.77 1.72
N TYR A 137 13.87 10.88 2.08
CA TYR A 137 14.48 12.13 2.53
C TYR A 137 15.75 12.52 1.79
N GLY A 138 16.25 11.66 0.89
CA GLY A 138 17.41 11.92 0.07
C GLY A 138 18.72 11.36 0.63
N PRO A 139 19.81 11.49 -0.15
CA PRO A 139 21.11 10.92 0.18
C PRO A 139 21.60 11.32 1.58
N GLY A 140 22.12 10.37 2.36
CA GLY A 140 22.70 10.66 3.68
C GLY A 140 21.70 10.98 4.80
N ALA A 141 20.39 10.84 4.58
CA ALA A 141 19.36 11.18 5.56
C ALA A 141 19.55 10.51 6.93
N ILE A 142 20.04 9.27 6.99
CA ILE A 142 20.33 8.61 8.27
C ILE A 142 21.46 9.30 9.06
N GLN A 143 22.42 9.93 8.38
CA GLN A 143 23.54 10.64 9.00
C GLN A 143 23.12 12.02 9.53
N GLU A 144 21.99 12.58 9.06
CA GLU A 144 21.38 13.75 9.72
C GLU A 144 20.82 13.41 11.10
N ILE A 145 20.46 12.14 11.33
CA ILE A 145 19.99 11.62 12.63
C ILE A 145 21.18 11.16 13.48
N PHE A 146 22.12 10.44 12.87
CA PHE A 146 23.32 9.92 13.53
C PHE A 146 24.59 10.43 12.82
N PRO A 147 25.07 11.64 13.18
CA PRO A 147 26.17 12.27 12.47
C PRO A 147 27.50 11.49 12.54
N GLY A 148 28.25 11.54 11.44
CA GLY A 148 29.59 10.97 11.31
C GLY A 148 29.63 9.64 10.54
N ASP A 149 30.77 8.94 10.64
CA ASP A 149 31.00 7.62 10.05
C ASP A 149 30.86 6.48 11.07
N GLN A 150 30.34 6.77 12.26
CA GLN A 150 30.07 5.80 13.34
C GLN A 150 28.61 5.89 13.82
N PHE A 151 27.90 4.77 13.79
CA PHE A 151 26.52 4.64 14.26
C PHE A 151 26.44 4.53 15.79
N LEU A 152 27.45 3.96 16.43
CA LEU A 152 27.53 3.66 17.87
C LEU A 152 26.34 2.80 18.34
N PRO A 153 26.20 1.56 17.85
CA PRO A 153 24.98 0.76 18.00
C PRO A 153 24.54 0.51 19.45
N ASN A 154 25.50 0.38 20.37
CA ASN A 154 25.24 0.12 21.79
C ASN A 154 24.96 1.39 22.61
N LYS A 155 25.06 2.57 22.01
CA LYS A 155 24.78 3.84 22.69
C LYS A 155 23.26 3.93 22.96
N PRO A 156 22.85 4.37 24.17
CA PRO A 156 21.44 4.65 24.45
C PRO A 156 20.88 5.70 23.49
N ILE A 157 19.77 5.37 22.83
CA ILE A 157 19.07 6.28 21.93
C ILE A 157 18.46 7.42 22.72
N THR A 158 18.55 8.65 22.20
CA THR A 158 17.86 9.80 22.79
C THR A 158 16.42 9.87 22.30
N ARG A 159 15.57 10.59 23.04
CA ARG A 159 14.20 10.88 22.58
C ARG A 159 14.20 11.64 21.25
N GLU A 160 15.19 12.50 21.03
CA GLU A 160 15.37 13.17 19.74
C GLU A 160 15.71 12.24 18.58
N GLU A 161 16.68 11.36 18.76
CA GLU A 161 17.00 10.36 17.73
C GLU A 161 15.77 9.48 17.41
N ALA A 162 15.03 9.05 18.43
CA ALA A 162 13.80 8.29 18.26
C ALA A 162 12.71 9.08 17.51
N ALA A 163 12.42 10.32 17.92
CA ALA A 163 11.40 11.12 17.25
C ALA A 163 11.75 11.46 15.79
N ARG A 164 13.05 11.68 15.48
CA ARG A 164 13.49 11.89 14.09
C ARG A 164 13.32 10.64 13.23
N LEU A 165 13.49 9.44 13.77
CA LEU A 165 13.20 8.19 13.06
C LEU A 165 11.70 8.00 12.83
N LEU A 166 10.86 8.35 13.81
CA LEU A 166 9.41 8.23 13.71
C LEU A 166 8.76 9.27 12.78
N ALA A 167 9.50 10.30 12.39
CA ALA A 167 9.08 11.32 11.44
C ALA A 167 8.59 10.74 10.11
N ILE A 168 9.03 9.53 9.74
CA ILE A 168 8.60 8.85 8.50
C ILE A 168 7.09 8.59 8.45
N TYR A 169 6.41 8.52 9.61
CA TYR A 169 4.98 8.22 9.69
C TYR A 169 4.07 9.45 9.74
N THR A 170 4.61 10.67 9.72
CA THR A 170 3.78 11.88 9.89
C THR A 170 3.28 12.50 8.59
N MET A 171 3.85 12.09 7.45
CA MET A 171 3.56 12.67 6.12
C MET A 171 3.79 14.19 6.02
N GLU A 172 4.51 14.77 6.97
CA GLU A 172 4.72 16.21 6.99
C GLU A 172 5.67 16.59 5.84
N PRO A 173 5.42 17.72 5.16
CA PRO A 173 6.23 18.12 4.03
C PRO A 173 7.63 18.58 4.45
N SER A 174 7.90 18.76 5.75
CA SER A 174 9.24 19.03 6.25
C SER A 174 9.64 18.24 7.49
N HIS A 175 10.95 17.99 7.67
CA HIS A 175 11.46 17.39 8.91
C HIS A 175 11.09 18.20 10.17
N SER A 176 11.04 19.53 10.04
CA SER A 176 10.71 20.41 11.17
C SER A 176 9.26 20.27 11.62
N GLU A 177 8.34 20.06 10.68
CA GLU A 177 6.92 19.82 10.95
C GLU A 177 6.70 18.38 11.40
N ALA A 178 7.38 17.40 10.76
CA ALA A 178 7.38 16.00 11.19
C ALA A 178 7.81 15.89 12.65
N TRP A 179 8.91 16.52 13.01
CA TRP A 179 9.42 16.60 14.37
C TRP A 179 8.40 17.22 15.34
N LYS A 180 7.80 18.36 14.98
CA LYS A 180 6.75 19.01 15.81
C LYS A 180 5.53 18.11 15.98
N THR A 181 5.13 17.39 14.94
CA THR A 181 4.02 16.45 14.98
C THR A 181 4.35 15.26 15.89
N VAL A 182 5.48 14.59 15.70
CA VAL A 182 5.89 13.44 16.55
C VAL A 182 6.00 13.84 18.01
N THR A 183 6.59 15.01 18.29
CA THR A 183 6.70 15.51 19.67
C THR A 183 5.35 15.97 20.23
N GLY A 184 4.50 16.56 19.39
CA GLY A 184 3.14 16.98 19.71
C GLY A 184 2.19 15.82 20.02
N TRP A 185 2.45 14.61 19.50
CA TRP A 185 1.74 13.40 19.90
C TRP A 185 1.82 13.12 21.41
N GLY A 186 2.87 13.62 22.07
CA GLY A 186 3.11 13.39 23.49
C GLY A 186 3.52 11.96 23.83
N TRP A 187 3.82 11.12 22.83
CA TRP A 187 4.25 9.73 23.02
C TRP A 187 5.69 9.65 23.54
N LEU A 188 6.52 10.64 23.21
CA LEU A 188 7.90 10.80 23.65
C LEU A 188 8.04 11.99 24.63
N GLY A 189 7.37 11.94 25.79
CA GLY A 189 7.46 13.00 26.80
C GLY A 189 8.88 13.20 27.36
N GLY A 190 9.20 14.32 28.01
CA GLY A 190 10.54 14.59 28.56
C GLY A 190 11.41 15.48 27.66
N LYS A 191 12.72 15.58 27.94
CA LYS A 191 13.65 16.44 27.20
C LYS A 191 14.23 15.71 25.98
N PRO A 192 14.57 16.41 24.89
CA PRO A 192 15.16 15.80 23.69
C PRO A 192 16.41 14.94 23.95
N THR A 193 17.24 15.35 24.91
CA THR A 193 18.49 14.67 25.27
C THR A 193 18.31 13.47 26.21
N ASP A 194 17.12 13.28 26.78
CA ASP A 194 16.84 12.18 27.69
C ASP A 194 16.92 10.84 26.93
N LYS A 195 17.33 9.78 27.64
CA LYS A 195 17.42 8.43 27.09
C LYS A 195 16.05 7.75 27.09
N LEU A 196 15.76 7.03 26.01
CA LEU A 196 14.52 6.27 25.88
C LEU A 196 14.69 4.90 26.54
N LYS A 197 13.72 4.50 27.37
CA LYS A 197 13.68 3.15 27.97
C LYS A 197 12.90 2.18 27.08
N ARG A 198 13.18 0.88 27.21
CA ARG A 198 12.50 -0.17 26.43
C ARG A 198 10.98 -0.18 26.62
N GLY A 199 10.49 0.02 27.85
CA GLY A 199 9.05 0.08 28.12
C GLY A 199 8.37 1.29 27.49
N GLU A 200 9.10 2.41 27.36
CA GLU A 200 8.61 3.61 26.69
C GLU A 200 8.57 3.42 25.17
N ALA A 201 9.58 2.77 24.60
CA ALA A 201 9.55 2.40 23.19
C ALA A 201 8.37 1.47 22.87
N ALA A 202 8.07 0.49 23.75
CA ALA A 202 6.91 -0.38 23.56
C ALA A 202 5.60 0.41 23.51
N GLU A 203 5.40 1.39 24.39
CA GLU A 203 4.23 2.28 24.39
C GLU A 203 4.14 3.11 23.10
N VAL A 204 5.27 3.60 22.60
CA VAL A 204 5.31 4.38 21.35
C VAL A 204 4.89 3.53 20.15
N PHE A 205 5.43 2.31 20.04
CA PHE A 205 5.10 1.41 18.92
C PHE A 205 3.70 0.84 19.01
N ASP A 206 3.15 0.65 20.21
CA ASP A 206 1.73 0.30 20.39
C ASP A 206 0.81 1.36 19.79
N LYS A 207 1.11 2.64 20.02
CA LYS A 207 0.36 3.76 19.43
C LYS A 207 0.57 3.89 17.91
N LEU A 208 1.76 3.55 17.42
CA LEU A 208 2.02 3.51 15.98
C LEU A 208 1.26 2.36 15.30
N ILE A 209 1.15 1.20 15.95
CA ILE A 209 0.32 0.10 15.45
C ILE A 209 -1.13 0.59 15.29
N ASP A 210 -1.70 1.20 16.33
CA ASP A 210 -3.06 1.74 16.25
C ASP A 210 -3.19 2.79 15.15
N PHE A 211 -2.21 3.68 15.02
CA PHE A 211 -2.17 4.72 13.99
C PHE A 211 -2.12 4.17 12.56
N MET A 212 -1.34 3.11 12.32
CA MET A 212 -1.16 2.51 10.99
C MET A 212 -2.28 1.53 10.63
N GLN A 213 -2.91 0.88 11.60
CA GLN A 213 -4.02 -0.05 11.35
C GLN A 213 -5.30 0.66 10.94
N THR A 214 -5.50 1.91 11.38
CA THR A 214 -6.73 2.66 11.09
C THR A 214 -6.65 3.49 9.83
N ASP A 215 -5.45 3.87 9.37
CA ASP A 215 -5.31 4.94 8.38
C ASP A 215 -4.21 4.68 7.34
N THR A 216 -4.53 4.98 6.07
CA THR A 216 -3.54 4.98 4.98
C THR A 216 -2.83 6.32 4.88
N ILE A 217 -1.50 6.26 4.72
CA ILE A 217 -0.70 7.42 4.33
C ILE A 217 -1.12 7.84 2.92
N LEU A 218 -1.71 9.04 2.77
CA LEU A 218 -2.41 9.55 1.58
C LEU A 218 -3.77 8.85 1.31
N PRO A 219 -4.81 9.14 2.12
CA PRO A 219 -6.13 8.54 1.95
C PRO A 219 -6.75 8.70 0.56
N LEU A 220 -6.45 9.77 -0.18
CA LEU A 220 -7.01 10.04 -1.51
C LEU A 220 -6.12 9.55 -2.66
N LEU A 221 -4.93 9.02 -2.39
CA LEU A 221 -4.09 8.47 -3.44
C LEU A 221 -4.63 7.12 -3.91
N ASP A 222 -4.90 7.04 -5.21
CA ASP A 222 -5.33 5.85 -5.95
C ASP A 222 -4.48 5.73 -7.21
N TYR A 223 -3.25 5.25 -7.03
CA TYR A 223 -2.26 5.25 -8.11
C TYR A 223 -2.45 4.08 -9.09
N ASP A 224 -3.15 3.02 -8.69
CA ASP A 224 -3.44 1.83 -9.49
C ASP A 224 -4.90 1.73 -9.94
N GLY A 225 -5.76 2.66 -9.50
CA GLY A 225 -7.18 2.73 -9.89
C GLY A 225 -8.05 1.68 -9.22
N GLN A 226 -7.55 0.96 -8.23
CA GLN A 226 -8.27 -0.13 -7.57
C GLN A 226 -8.86 0.27 -6.21
N LYS A 227 -8.47 1.42 -5.67
CA LYS A 227 -8.89 1.83 -4.32
C LYS A 227 -10.31 2.36 -4.27
N PHE A 228 -10.76 3.07 -5.31
CA PHE A 228 -12.05 3.75 -5.32
C PHE A 228 -13.06 3.14 -6.32
N PRO A 229 -14.37 3.16 -6.02
CA PRO A 229 -14.99 3.60 -4.77
C PRO A 229 -14.66 2.65 -3.61
N MET A 230 -14.29 3.20 -2.46
CA MET A 230 -13.98 2.41 -1.27
C MET A 230 -15.28 1.90 -0.64
N VAL A 231 -15.30 0.64 -0.23
CA VAL A 231 -16.40 0.05 0.54
C VAL A 231 -15.91 -0.42 1.90
N PRO A 232 -16.77 -0.54 2.93
CA PRO A 232 -16.36 -1.01 4.25
C PRO A 232 -15.77 -2.43 4.20
N GLU A 233 -14.72 -2.66 4.98
CA GLU A 233 -14.15 -3.99 5.17
C GLU A 233 -15.11 -4.89 5.97
N ILE A 234 -15.28 -6.13 5.51
CA ILE A 234 -16.08 -7.16 6.18
C ILE A 234 -15.14 -8.02 7.04
N ARG A 235 -15.28 -7.91 8.36
CA ARG A 235 -14.41 -8.65 9.31
C ARG A 235 -14.77 -10.12 9.47
N GLU A 236 -16.06 -10.45 9.36
CA GLU A 236 -16.58 -11.81 9.47
C GLU A 236 -17.39 -12.12 8.21
N MET A 237 -16.76 -12.81 7.25
CA MET A 237 -17.41 -13.19 5.99
C MET A 237 -18.30 -14.43 6.12
N PHE A 238 -17.99 -15.31 7.08
CA PHE A 238 -18.67 -16.61 7.22
C PHE A 238 -19.41 -16.75 8.56
N PRO A 239 -20.32 -15.83 8.94
CA PRO A 239 -21.08 -16.00 10.17
C PRO A 239 -22.13 -17.10 10.01
N LEU A 240 -22.57 -17.67 11.13
CA LEU A 240 -23.65 -18.66 11.13
C LEU A 240 -25.05 -18.03 11.06
N PHE A 241 -25.19 -16.70 11.16
CA PHE A 241 -26.46 -15.94 11.16
C PHE A 241 -27.48 -16.32 12.24
N SER A 242 -27.17 -17.31 13.07
CA SER A 242 -27.95 -17.74 14.23
C SER A 242 -27.02 -18.36 15.27
N PRO A 243 -27.37 -18.32 16.57
CA PRO A 243 -26.60 -18.98 17.60
C PRO A 243 -26.84 -20.50 17.56
N TYR A 244 -25.78 -21.28 17.54
CA TYR A 244 -25.82 -22.74 17.62
C TYR A 244 -25.13 -23.24 18.90
N THR A 245 -25.60 -24.37 19.44
CA THR A 245 -25.00 -25.01 20.63
C THR A 245 -24.05 -26.12 20.20
N ASP A 246 -23.18 -26.60 21.10
CA ASP A 246 -22.21 -27.68 20.80
C ASP A 246 -22.85 -29.02 20.35
N GLN A 247 -24.16 -29.19 20.50
CA GLN A 247 -24.89 -30.40 20.11
C GLN A 247 -25.92 -30.10 19.01
N VAL A 248 -25.44 -29.68 17.85
CA VAL A 248 -26.27 -29.44 16.66
C VAL A 248 -26.75 -30.78 16.06
N GLN A 249 -28.03 -30.87 15.68
CA GLN A 249 -28.64 -32.08 15.08
C GLN A 249 -29.61 -31.70 13.95
N GLY A 250 -29.91 -32.66 13.07
CA GLY A 250 -30.88 -32.48 11.99
C GLY A 250 -30.46 -31.37 11.02
N ASP A 251 -31.44 -30.60 10.56
CA ASP A 251 -31.26 -29.51 9.59
C ASP A 251 -30.25 -28.45 10.05
N ASP A 252 -30.20 -28.14 11.35
CA ASP A 252 -29.19 -27.23 11.90
C ASP A 252 -27.77 -27.78 11.72
N LYS A 253 -27.59 -29.11 11.86
CA LYS A 253 -26.27 -29.73 11.69
C LYS A 253 -25.87 -29.70 10.23
N THR A 254 -26.80 -30.02 9.33
CA THR A 254 -26.57 -29.93 7.88
C THR A 254 -26.14 -28.52 7.49
N TYR A 255 -26.81 -27.49 8.01
CA TYR A 255 -26.43 -26.09 7.76
C TYR A 255 -25.04 -25.76 8.29
N VAL A 256 -24.75 -26.08 9.57
CA VAL A 256 -23.44 -25.78 10.17
C VAL A 256 -22.31 -26.50 9.45
N ASP A 257 -22.49 -27.78 9.12
CA ASP A 257 -21.50 -28.57 8.38
C ASP A 257 -21.24 -27.95 6.99
N ALA A 258 -22.27 -27.48 6.30
CA ALA A 258 -22.13 -26.80 5.01
C ALA A 258 -21.37 -25.47 5.11
N VAL A 259 -21.67 -24.66 6.14
CA VAL A 259 -20.94 -23.40 6.38
C VAL A 259 -19.47 -23.65 6.73
N GLU A 260 -19.18 -24.66 7.54
CA GLU A 260 -17.80 -25.04 7.85
C GLU A 260 -17.06 -25.53 6.62
N ALA A 261 -17.70 -26.35 5.77
CA ALA A 261 -17.12 -26.80 4.51
C ALA A 261 -16.74 -25.60 3.62
N ILE A 262 -17.64 -24.64 3.40
CA ILE A 262 -17.38 -23.42 2.62
C ILE A 262 -16.25 -22.60 3.25
N ARG A 263 -16.28 -22.40 4.56
CA ARG A 263 -15.26 -21.63 5.30
C ARG A 263 -13.86 -22.21 5.15
N TYR A 264 -13.75 -23.55 5.11
CA TYR A 264 -12.48 -24.26 5.03
C TYR A 264 -12.10 -24.68 3.60
N HIS A 265 -12.87 -24.27 2.59
CA HIS A 265 -12.70 -24.68 1.19
C HIS A 265 -12.74 -26.21 1.02
N GLU A 266 -13.59 -26.87 1.80
CA GLU A 266 -13.90 -28.30 1.74
C GLU A 266 -15.29 -28.54 1.13
N ASP A 267 -15.93 -27.49 0.61
CA ASP A 267 -17.23 -27.55 -0.05
C ASP A 267 -17.19 -28.25 -1.42
N ASP A 268 -18.34 -28.81 -1.79
CA ASP A 268 -18.57 -29.55 -3.03
C ASP A 268 -20.03 -29.41 -3.51
N GLU A 269 -20.37 -30.08 -4.62
CA GLU A 269 -21.75 -30.07 -5.14
C GLU A 269 -22.80 -30.57 -4.13
N GLU A 270 -22.43 -31.51 -3.24
CA GLU A 270 -23.34 -32.02 -2.21
C GLU A 270 -23.61 -30.97 -1.13
N THR A 271 -22.61 -30.15 -0.79
CA THR A 271 -22.72 -29.03 0.13
C THR A 271 -23.81 -28.04 -0.29
N PHE A 272 -23.80 -27.61 -1.56
CA PHE A 272 -24.81 -26.68 -2.08
C PHE A 272 -26.18 -27.34 -2.29
N HIS A 273 -26.21 -28.63 -2.66
CA HIS A 273 -27.46 -29.40 -2.74
C HIS A 273 -28.15 -29.52 -1.37
N ASP A 274 -27.38 -29.70 -0.30
CA ASP A 274 -27.92 -29.74 1.05
C ASP A 274 -28.47 -28.38 1.50
N LEU A 275 -27.77 -27.28 1.19
CA LEU A 275 -28.30 -25.92 1.40
C LEU A 275 -29.60 -25.69 0.61
N GLN A 276 -29.69 -26.19 -0.62
CA GLN A 276 -30.89 -26.07 -1.44
C GLN A 276 -32.07 -26.83 -0.83
N LYS A 277 -31.85 -28.07 -0.35
CA LYS A 277 -32.89 -28.82 0.38
C LYS A 277 -33.38 -28.07 1.62
N LEU A 278 -32.47 -27.45 2.38
CA LEU A 278 -32.83 -26.65 3.54
C LEU A 278 -33.71 -25.45 3.16
N ALA A 279 -33.37 -24.76 2.06
CA ALA A 279 -34.18 -23.66 1.54
C ALA A 279 -35.60 -24.13 1.17
N GLU A 280 -35.71 -25.25 0.44
CA GLU A 280 -36.98 -25.84 0.02
C GLU A 280 -37.82 -26.35 1.20
N ALA A 281 -37.18 -26.86 2.25
CA ALA A 281 -37.82 -27.33 3.47
C ALA A 281 -38.32 -26.18 4.38
N GLY A 282 -37.97 -24.93 4.05
CA GLY A 282 -38.37 -23.76 4.83
C GLY A 282 -37.59 -23.61 6.13
N PHE A 283 -36.31 -24.01 6.14
CA PHE A 283 -35.39 -23.88 7.28
C PHE A 283 -35.42 -22.50 7.93
N ASP A 284 -35.32 -22.45 9.25
CA ASP A 284 -35.56 -21.23 10.03
C ASP A 284 -34.52 -20.13 9.74
N ASN A 285 -33.23 -20.48 9.60
CA ASN A 285 -32.17 -19.54 9.28
C ASN A 285 -32.11 -19.22 7.78
N LYS A 286 -33.15 -18.55 7.30
CA LYS A 286 -33.32 -18.18 5.89
C LYS A 286 -32.26 -17.20 5.40
N VAL A 287 -31.83 -16.28 6.26
CA VAL A 287 -30.75 -15.33 5.93
C VAL A 287 -29.48 -16.10 5.57
N GLY A 288 -29.08 -17.03 6.44
CA GLY A 288 -27.89 -17.84 6.26
C GLY A 288 -27.97 -18.74 5.03
N VAL A 289 -29.04 -19.52 4.87
CA VAL A 289 -29.15 -20.46 3.73
C VAL A 289 -29.08 -19.74 2.39
N HIS A 290 -29.84 -18.65 2.20
CA HIS A 290 -29.80 -17.90 0.95
C HIS A 290 -28.47 -17.17 0.74
N TYR A 291 -27.83 -16.69 1.81
CA TYR A 291 -26.49 -16.12 1.72
C TYR A 291 -25.50 -17.14 1.17
N TYR A 292 -25.41 -18.34 1.75
CA TYR A 292 -24.46 -19.35 1.29
C TYR A 292 -24.83 -19.97 -0.07
N LEU A 293 -26.12 -20.05 -0.43
CA LEU A 293 -26.52 -20.45 -1.79
C LEU A 293 -26.04 -19.46 -2.86
N SER A 294 -25.90 -18.17 -2.53
CA SER A 294 -25.34 -17.19 -3.49
C SER A 294 -23.84 -17.36 -3.77
N TRP A 295 -23.16 -18.27 -3.06
CA TRP A 295 -21.74 -18.57 -3.22
C TRP A 295 -21.50 -19.81 -4.08
N ASP A 296 -22.55 -20.45 -4.59
CA ASP A 296 -22.43 -21.65 -5.41
C ASP A 296 -21.65 -21.36 -6.70
N PRO A 297 -20.43 -21.92 -6.86
CA PRO A 297 -19.61 -21.68 -8.05
C PRO A 297 -20.16 -22.38 -9.31
N SER A 298 -21.11 -23.30 -9.14
CA SER A 298 -21.76 -24.02 -10.25
C SER A 298 -23.00 -23.31 -10.79
N SER A 299 -23.54 -22.35 -10.03
CA SER A 299 -24.72 -21.58 -10.39
C SER A 299 -24.37 -20.33 -11.23
N PRO A 300 -25.20 -19.93 -12.21
CA PRO A 300 -25.06 -18.65 -12.91
C PRO A 300 -25.05 -17.47 -11.94
N LEU A 301 -24.31 -16.40 -12.27
CA LEU A 301 -24.21 -15.21 -11.42
C LEU A 301 -25.57 -14.52 -11.21
N GLU A 302 -26.49 -14.63 -12.18
CA GLU A 302 -27.85 -14.13 -12.06
C GLU A 302 -28.64 -14.84 -10.95
N ASP A 303 -28.49 -16.16 -10.86
CA ASP A 303 -29.17 -16.99 -9.87
C ASP A 303 -28.55 -16.74 -8.48
N ASN A 304 -27.22 -16.61 -8.42
CA ASN A 304 -26.50 -16.22 -7.20
C ASN A 304 -26.95 -14.84 -6.71
N LEU A 305 -27.11 -13.87 -7.60
CA LEU A 305 -27.62 -12.55 -7.27
C LEU A 305 -29.07 -12.61 -6.74
N GLU A 306 -29.92 -13.48 -7.30
CA GLU A 306 -31.27 -13.72 -6.79
C GLU A 306 -31.23 -14.28 -5.35
N GLN A 307 -30.38 -15.27 -5.08
CA GLN A 307 -30.18 -15.81 -3.74
C GLN A 307 -29.69 -14.73 -2.76
N ALA A 308 -28.77 -13.86 -3.20
CA ALA A 308 -28.30 -12.74 -2.38
C ALA A 308 -29.44 -11.77 -2.02
N TYR A 309 -30.38 -11.50 -2.95
CA TYR A 309 -31.57 -10.72 -2.63
C TYR A 309 -32.52 -11.44 -1.68
N LEU A 310 -32.70 -12.75 -1.83
CA LEU A 310 -33.53 -13.55 -0.92
C LEU A 310 -33.00 -13.52 0.52
N ALA A 311 -31.68 -13.47 0.70
CA ALA A 311 -31.07 -13.28 2.01
C ALA A 311 -31.43 -11.91 2.63
N ILE A 312 -31.42 -10.83 1.83
CA ILE A 312 -31.85 -9.48 2.28
C ILE A 312 -33.37 -9.46 2.55
N ASP A 313 -34.17 -10.11 1.71
CA ASP A 313 -35.62 -10.26 1.94
C ASP A 313 -35.90 -10.96 3.27
N ALA A 314 -35.16 -12.03 3.58
CA ALA A 314 -35.24 -12.75 4.85
C ALA A 314 -34.85 -11.87 6.04
N TYR A 315 -33.79 -11.05 5.91
CA TYR A 315 -33.38 -10.09 6.94
C TYR A 315 -34.53 -9.15 7.32
N PHE A 316 -35.21 -8.56 6.33
CA PHE A 316 -36.35 -7.66 6.58
C PHE A 316 -37.59 -8.40 7.10
N ALA A 317 -37.72 -9.70 6.84
CA ALA A 317 -38.83 -10.51 7.34
C ALA A 317 -38.71 -10.83 8.84
N ASP A 318 -37.48 -10.99 9.35
CA ASP A 318 -37.21 -11.34 10.76
C ASP A 318 -37.45 -10.16 11.73
N LYS A 319 -37.47 -8.92 11.21
CA LYS A 319 -37.72 -7.67 11.96
C LYS A 319 -36.70 -7.38 13.07
N VAL A 320 -35.58 -8.08 13.11
CA VAL A 320 -34.45 -7.81 14.00
C VAL A 320 -33.46 -6.89 13.28
N ILE A 321 -33.11 -5.77 13.90
CA ILE A 321 -32.18 -4.78 13.33
C ILE A 321 -30.74 -5.21 13.67
N LEU A 322 -30.02 -5.73 12.67
CA LEU A 322 -28.62 -6.13 12.77
C LEU A 322 -27.82 -5.43 11.63
N PRO A 323 -27.34 -4.19 11.85
CA PRO A 323 -26.68 -3.41 10.80
C PRO A 323 -25.46 -4.09 10.17
N ASP A 324 -24.68 -4.83 10.95
CA ASP A 324 -23.50 -5.55 10.43
C ASP A 324 -23.90 -6.74 9.54
N THR A 325 -25.01 -7.42 9.87
CA THR A 325 -25.60 -8.44 8.99
C THR A 325 -26.08 -7.82 7.68
N LEU A 326 -26.85 -6.73 7.73
CA LEU A 326 -27.30 -6.06 6.50
C LEU A 326 -26.13 -5.57 5.65
N ARG A 327 -25.05 -5.11 6.29
CA ARG A 327 -23.80 -4.72 5.60
C ARG A 327 -23.19 -5.89 4.85
N LEU A 328 -23.04 -7.03 5.50
CA LEU A 328 -22.51 -8.26 4.89
C LEU A 328 -23.36 -8.69 3.68
N LEU A 329 -24.68 -8.72 3.83
CA LEU A 329 -25.59 -9.11 2.76
C LEU A 329 -25.53 -8.13 1.56
N THR A 330 -25.42 -6.83 1.85
CA THR A 330 -25.30 -5.80 0.80
C THR A 330 -23.94 -5.87 0.10
N ALA A 331 -22.86 -6.14 0.85
CA ALA A 331 -21.53 -6.35 0.30
C ALA A 331 -21.52 -7.51 -0.69
N ASN A 332 -22.16 -8.63 -0.34
CA ASN A 332 -22.28 -9.78 -1.23
C ASN A 332 -23.01 -9.46 -2.55
N VAL A 333 -24.11 -8.69 -2.48
CA VAL A 333 -24.81 -8.19 -3.68
C VAL A 333 -23.89 -7.29 -4.52
N TYR A 334 -23.09 -6.43 -3.87
CA TYR A 334 -22.12 -5.58 -4.55
C TYR A 334 -21.03 -6.40 -5.26
N ASP A 335 -20.46 -7.39 -4.59
CA ASP A 335 -19.39 -8.23 -5.12
C ASP A 335 -19.85 -9.09 -6.32
N ILE A 336 -21.07 -9.62 -6.27
CA ILE A 336 -21.66 -10.34 -7.42
C ILE A 336 -21.88 -9.37 -8.59
N ALA A 337 -22.37 -8.15 -8.34
CA ALA A 337 -22.57 -7.14 -9.38
C ALA A 337 -21.25 -6.74 -10.06
N LEU A 338 -20.14 -6.64 -9.31
CA LEU A 338 -18.81 -6.41 -9.86
C LEU A 338 -18.40 -7.53 -10.83
N GLN A 339 -18.66 -8.80 -10.47
CA GLN A 339 -18.32 -9.95 -11.32
C GLN A 339 -19.11 -9.96 -12.63
N MET A 340 -20.33 -9.44 -12.62
CA MET A 340 -21.22 -9.38 -13.78
C MET A 340 -20.95 -8.19 -14.71
N GLU A 341 -20.11 -7.22 -14.32
CA GLU A 341 -19.97 -5.94 -15.03
C GLU A 341 -19.53 -6.08 -16.49
N ALA A 342 -18.71 -7.10 -16.78
CA ALA A 342 -18.19 -7.34 -18.12
C ALA A 342 -19.28 -7.82 -19.10
N ASP A 343 -20.26 -8.58 -18.59
CA ASP A 343 -21.32 -9.21 -19.39
C ASP A 343 -22.61 -8.36 -19.42
N ASP A 344 -22.88 -7.59 -18.36
CA ASP A 344 -24.05 -6.73 -18.24
C ASP A 344 -23.66 -5.30 -17.80
N PRO A 345 -23.35 -4.39 -18.73
CA PRO A 345 -22.99 -3.01 -18.41
C PRO A 345 -24.06 -2.21 -17.64
N GLY A 346 -25.32 -2.67 -17.64
CA GLY A 346 -26.43 -2.06 -16.90
C GLY A 346 -26.73 -2.73 -15.56
N ILE A 347 -25.85 -3.60 -15.07
CA ILE A 347 -26.08 -4.36 -13.83
C ILE A 347 -26.22 -3.43 -12.62
N TYR A 348 -25.41 -2.37 -12.54
CA TYR A 348 -25.40 -1.46 -11.41
C TYR A 348 -26.73 -0.72 -11.25
N GLU A 349 -27.34 -0.25 -12.33
CA GLU A 349 -28.67 0.40 -12.28
C GLU A 349 -29.77 -0.57 -11.85
N LYS A 350 -29.72 -1.82 -12.31
CA LYS A 350 -30.67 -2.87 -11.91
C LYS A 350 -30.58 -3.16 -10.41
N VAL A 351 -29.36 -3.31 -9.91
CA VAL A 351 -29.11 -3.58 -8.49
C VAL A 351 -29.52 -2.37 -7.64
N LEU A 352 -29.17 -1.16 -8.06
CA LEU A 352 -29.59 0.08 -7.39
C LEU A 352 -31.11 0.20 -7.26
N ALA A 353 -31.86 -0.14 -8.31
CA ALA A 353 -33.32 -0.12 -8.27
C ALA A 353 -33.87 -1.08 -7.21
N LYS A 354 -33.30 -2.29 -7.09
CA LYS A 354 -33.69 -3.28 -6.09
C LYS A 354 -33.30 -2.84 -4.68
N LEU A 355 -32.06 -2.37 -4.46
CA LEU A 355 -31.60 -1.89 -3.16
C LEU A 355 -32.39 -0.67 -2.67
N SER A 356 -32.81 0.22 -3.57
CA SER A 356 -33.65 1.38 -3.22
C SER A 356 -35.02 0.98 -2.65
N ALA A 357 -35.56 -0.19 -3.02
CA ALA A 357 -36.80 -0.71 -2.42
C ALA A 357 -36.61 -1.18 -0.97
N TYR A 358 -35.41 -1.66 -0.61
CA TYR A 358 -35.05 -1.97 0.78
C TYR A 358 -34.83 -0.72 1.59
N GLU A 359 -34.15 0.28 1.01
CA GLU A 359 -33.88 1.56 1.67
C GLU A 359 -35.15 2.23 2.21
N GLN A 360 -36.27 2.17 1.47
CA GLN A 360 -37.57 2.71 1.88
C GLN A 360 -38.14 2.10 3.16
N LYS A 361 -37.65 0.91 3.57
CA LYS A 361 -38.06 0.20 4.79
C LYS A 361 -37.24 0.64 6.01
N ILE A 362 -36.14 1.36 5.81
CA ILE A 362 -35.20 1.76 6.86
C ILE A 362 -35.37 3.25 7.18
N LYS A 363 -35.23 3.61 8.45
CA LYS A 363 -35.20 5.02 8.84
C LYS A 363 -33.89 5.69 8.37
N PRO A 364 -33.93 6.79 7.60
CA PRO A 364 -32.73 7.49 7.16
C PRO A 364 -31.83 7.92 8.32
N GLY A 365 -30.52 7.76 8.13
CA GLY A 365 -29.50 8.17 9.09
C GLY A 365 -29.31 7.22 10.29
N THR A 366 -29.89 6.02 10.31
CA THR A 366 -29.49 4.98 11.27
C THR A 366 -28.25 4.23 10.76
N THR A 367 -27.55 3.50 11.63
CA THR A 367 -26.43 2.62 11.24
C THR A 367 -26.88 1.52 10.27
N GLU A 368 -28.12 1.04 10.41
CA GLU A 368 -28.74 0.11 9.47
C GLU A 368 -28.91 0.74 8.07
N TRP A 369 -29.34 1.99 7.99
CA TRP A 369 -29.46 2.70 6.71
C TRP A 369 -28.07 2.95 6.09
N GLU A 370 -27.08 3.34 6.89
CA GLU A 370 -25.70 3.55 6.44
C GLU A 370 -25.07 2.27 5.85
N ALA A 371 -25.38 1.10 6.44
CA ALA A 371 -24.91 -0.20 5.96
C ALA A 371 -25.34 -0.50 4.51
N LEU A 372 -26.47 0.05 4.06
CA LEU A 372 -26.94 -0.03 2.69
C LEU A 372 -26.44 1.15 1.84
N ALA A 373 -26.54 2.37 2.39
CA ALA A 373 -26.32 3.61 1.65
C ALA A 373 -24.88 3.75 1.12
N VAL A 374 -23.87 3.21 1.83
CA VAL A 374 -22.47 3.26 1.36
C VAL A 374 -22.26 2.45 0.08
N TYR A 375 -22.87 1.27 -0.04
CA TYR A 375 -22.78 0.44 -1.25
C TYR A 375 -23.64 1.00 -2.38
N GLN A 376 -24.82 1.55 -2.09
CA GLN A 376 -25.61 2.25 -3.10
C GLN A 376 -24.83 3.44 -3.68
N ALA A 377 -24.10 4.20 -2.86
CA ALA A 377 -23.26 5.29 -3.34
C ALA A 377 -22.09 4.76 -4.20
N ALA A 378 -21.47 3.65 -3.83
CA ALA A 378 -20.42 3.01 -4.63
C ALA A 378 -20.96 2.51 -5.98
N MET A 379 -22.15 1.92 -6.01
CA MET A 379 -22.81 1.50 -7.25
C MET A 379 -23.21 2.70 -8.13
N ASN A 380 -23.66 3.80 -7.54
CA ASN A 380 -23.92 5.04 -8.30
C ASN A 380 -22.65 5.50 -9.04
N VAL A 381 -21.48 5.46 -8.39
CA VAL A 381 -20.20 5.76 -9.08
C VAL A 381 -19.97 4.79 -10.25
N LYS A 382 -20.10 3.48 -10.01
CA LYS A 382 -19.88 2.45 -11.04
C LYS A 382 -20.85 2.57 -12.22
N ALA A 383 -22.08 3.04 -11.97
CA ALA A 383 -23.09 3.36 -12.97
C ALA A 383 -22.88 4.74 -13.66
N GLY A 384 -21.80 5.47 -13.34
CA GLY A 384 -21.55 6.80 -13.88
C GLY A 384 -22.46 7.92 -13.32
N GLN A 385 -23.20 7.66 -12.24
CA GLN A 385 -24.12 8.56 -11.56
C GLN A 385 -23.42 9.30 -10.41
N LEU A 386 -22.41 10.10 -10.77
CA LEU A 386 -21.49 10.66 -9.79
C LEU A 386 -22.13 11.69 -8.85
N GLU A 387 -23.03 12.54 -9.32
CA GLU A 387 -23.68 13.55 -8.47
C GLU A 387 -24.60 12.89 -7.43
N GLU A 388 -25.33 11.85 -7.83
CA GLU A 388 -26.16 11.04 -6.94
C GLU A 388 -25.30 10.32 -5.89
N ALA A 389 -24.13 9.81 -6.27
CA ALA A 389 -23.16 9.25 -5.33
C ALA A 389 -22.66 10.30 -4.32
N LEU A 390 -22.28 11.48 -4.79
CA LEU A 390 -21.78 12.58 -3.96
C LEU A 390 -22.83 13.07 -2.97
N GLU A 391 -24.08 13.25 -3.40
CA GLU A 391 -25.19 13.62 -2.51
C GLU A 391 -25.41 12.56 -1.43
N ARG A 392 -25.41 11.28 -1.82
CA ARG A 392 -25.56 10.16 -0.90
C ARG A 392 -24.43 10.12 0.12
N TYR A 393 -23.16 10.10 -0.30
CA TYR A 393 -22.02 10.12 0.63
C TYR A 393 -22.08 11.31 1.59
N ARG A 394 -22.40 12.51 1.08
CA ARG A 394 -22.49 13.74 1.88
C ARG A 394 -23.49 13.64 3.03
N SER A 395 -24.60 12.92 2.84
CA SER A 395 -25.66 12.83 3.85
C SER A 395 -25.24 12.12 5.15
N PHE A 396 -24.14 11.35 5.14
CA PHE A 396 -23.64 10.63 6.33
C PHE A 396 -22.11 10.65 6.51
N ALA A 397 -21.36 11.30 5.63
CA ALA A 397 -19.91 11.44 5.72
C ALA A 397 -19.40 12.05 7.04
N SER A 398 -20.20 12.83 7.77
CA SER A 398 -19.77 13.44 9.04
C SER A 398 -19.49 12.45 10.18
N ARG A 399 -19.88 11.19 10.02
CA ARG A 399 -19.72 10.12 11.02
C ARG A 399 -19.31 8.77 10.43
N HIS A 400 -18.98 8.73 9.14
CA HIS A 400 -18.67 7.50 8.43
C HIS A 400 -17.37 7.66 7.63
N PRO A 401 -16.24 7.06 8.08
CA PRO A 401 -14.92 7.22 7.47
C PRO A 401 -14.86 6.94 5.97
N VAL A 402 -15.47 5.82 5.53
CA VAL A 402 -15.49 5.43 4.11
C VAL A 402 -16.23 6.45 3.24
N ALA A 403 -17.42 6.88 3.67
CA ALA A 403 -18.20 7.88 2.95
C ALA A 403 -17.50 9.24 2.90
N LEU A 404 -16.83 9.65 3.99
CA LEU A 404 -16.02 10.86 3.99
C LEU A 404 -14.90 10.77 2.96
N THR A 405 -14.16 9.66 2.96
CA THR A 405 -13.02 9.45 2.07
C THR A 405 -13.47 9.45 0.61
N ASN A 406 -14.53 8.71 0.27
CA ASN A 406 -15.11 8.71 -1.08
C ASN A 406 -15.60 10.09 -1.50
N LEU A 407 -16.35 10.79 -0.64
CA LEU A 407 -16.85 12.14 -0.94
C LEU A 407 -15.70 13.08 -1.29
N VAL A 408 -14.67 13.12 -0.44
CA VAL A 408 -13.52 14.00 -0.63
C VAL A 408 -12.75 13.59 -1.89
N PHE A 409 -12.54 12.29 -2.12
CA PHE A 409 -11.88 11.79 -3.33
C PHE A 409 -12.59 12.24 -4.60
N TYR A 410 -13.89 11.97 -4.74
CA TYR A 410 -14.63 12.31 -5.95
C TYR A 410 -14.80 13.82 -6.16
N LEU A 411 -14.89 14.62 -5.08
CA LEU A 411 -14.82 16.07 -5.20
C LEU A 411 -13.45 16.51 -5.74
N THR A 412 -12.34 15.89 -5.31
CA THR A 412 -11.01 16.22 -5.85
C THR A 412 -10.85 15.81 -7.31
N GLN A 413 -11.34 14.63 -7.70
CA GLN A 413 -11.27 14.15 -9.08
C GLN A 413 -12.10 14.99 -10.06
N THR A 414 -13.11 15.69 -9.57
CA THR A 414 -13.99 16.57 -10.38
C THR A 414 -13.64 18.05 -10.26
N GLU A 415 -12.40 18.37 -9.87
CA GLU A 415 -11.89 19.75 -9.72
C GLU A 415 -12.66 20.61 -8.69
N ARG A 416 -13.41 19.98 -7.77
CA ARG A 416 -14.19 20.64 -6.70
C ARG A 416 -13.44 20.71 -5.37
N LEU A 417 -12.14 21.05 -5.43
CA LEU A 417 -11.24 21.06 -4.26
C LEU A 417 -11.71 21.98 -3.12
N GLU A 418 -12.18 23.19 -3.45
CA GLU A 418 -12.68 24.14 -2.45
C GLU A 418 -13.92 23.62 -1.71
N GLU A 419 -14.78 22.87 -2.40
CA GLU A 419 -15.95 22.26 -1.79
C GLU A 419 -15.55 21.15 -0.82
N ALA A 420 -14.56 20.32 -1.18
CA ALA A 420 -14.01 19.30 -0.31
C ALA A 420 -13.41 19.92 0.97
N LYS A 421 -12.64 21.01 0.83
CA LYS A 421 -12.06 21.76 1.95
C LYS A 421 -13.13 22.35 2.85
N ALA A 422 -14.13 23.01 2.26
CA ALA A 422 -15.23 23.62 3.01
C ALA A 422 -16.03 22.57 3.79
N PHE A 423 -16.28 21.41 3.19
CA PHE A 423 -16.95 20.30 3.85
C PHE A 423 -16.15 19.79 5.06
N LEU A 424 -14.85 19.50 4.87
CA LEU A 424 -13.98 19.03 5.95
C LEU A 424 -13.86 20.04 7.09
N ALA A 425 -13.72 21.33 6.78
CA ALA A 425 -13.60 22.39 7.79
C ALA A 425 -14.88 22.55 8.65
N GLY A 426 -16.03 22.10 8.15
CA GLY A 426 -17.30 22.10 8.89
C GLY A 426 -17.52 20.90 9.79
N LEU A 427 -16.62 19.91 9.81
CA LEU A 427 -16.77 18.70 10.63
C LEU A 427 -16.28 18.93 12.07
N GLU A 428 -17.10 18.53 13.04
CA GLU A 428 -16.79 18.60 14.47
C GLU A 428 -16.90 17.21 15.13
N PRO A 429 -15.94 16.29 14.87
CA PRO A 429 -15.96 14.95 15.46
C PRO A 429 -15.79 15.00 16.99
N LYS A 430 -16.43 14.08 17.71
CA LYS A 430 -16.33 14.01 19.18
C LYS A 430 -14.91 13.63 19.59
N ARG A 431 -14.50 14.04 20.80
CA ARG A 431 -13.19 13.64 21.38
C ARG A 431 -12.99 12.13 21.51
N SER A 432 -14.07 11.36 21.57
CA SER A 432 -14.04 9.89 21.58
C SER A 432 -13.80 9.26 20.20
N GLU A 433 -14.06 9.99 19.12
CA GLU A 433 -14.00 9.52 17.73
C GLU A 433 -12.60 9.74 17.15
N LYS A 434 -11.59 9.08 17.75
CA LYS A 434 -10.18 9.29 17.41
C LYS A 434 -9.85 9.00 15.94
N GLU A 435 -10.42 7.93 15.39
CA GLU A 435 -10.26 7.55 13.97
C GLU A 435 -10.75 8.67 13.05
N MET A 436 -11.96 9.18 13.28
CA MET A 436 -12.52 10.27 12.48
C MET A 436 -11.69 11.56 12.60
N GLN A 437 -11.20 11.90 13.79
CA GLN A 437 -10.31 13.05 14.00
C GLN A 437 -9.01 12.93 13.20
N GLN A 438 -8.43 11.73 13.19
CA GLN A 438 -7.21 11.44 12.47
C GLN A 438 -7.44 11.49 10.95
N LEU A 439 -8.49 10.85 10.45
CA LEU A 439 -8.86 10.90 9.04
C LEU A 439 -9.09 12.33 8.55
N ILE A 440 -9.85 13.15 9.28
CA ILE A 440 -10.09 14.56 8.92
C ILE A 440 -8.76 15.33 8.81
N ARG A 441 -7.83 15.09 9.75
CA ARG A 441 -6.49 15.70 9.70
C ARG A 441 -5.73 15.27 8.46
N LEU A 442 -5.68 13.97 8.17
CA LEU A 442 -4.95 13.43 7.01
C LEU A 442 -5.52 13.96 5.69
N LEU A 443 -6.85 13.97 5.56
CA LEU A 443 -7.52 14.53 4.40
C LEU A 443 -7.23 16.03 4.25
N ALA A 444 -7.30 16.82 5.32
CA ALA A 444 -6.99 18.24 5.26
C ALA A 444 -5.53 18.51 4.83
N GLN A 445 -4.58 17.73 5.35
CA GLN A 445 -3.18 17.79 4.95
C GLN A 445 -3.00 17.42 3.47
N GLU A 446 -3.68 16.37 3.01
CA GLU A 446 -3.62 15.94 1.63
C GLU A 446 -4.24 16.96 0.67
N LEU A 447 -5.39 17.56 1.00
CA LEU A 447 -5.99 18.64 0.22
C LEU A 447 -5.05 19.85 0.10
N ALA A 448 -4.36 20.22 1.19
CA ALA A 448 -3.36 21.30 1.15
C ALA A 448 -2.19 20.98 0.20
N THR A 449 -1.82 19.70 0.05
CA THR A 449 -0.81 19.28 -0.93
C THR A 449 -1.33 19.33 -2.37
N LEU A 450 -2.62 19.03 -2.58
CA LEU A 450 -3.27 19.13 -3.88
C LEU A 450 -3.39 20.60 -4.36
N GLU A 451 -3.53 21.56 -3.45
CA GLU A 451 -3.47 22.99 -3.81
C GLU A 451 -2.10 23.42 -4.35
N GLN A 452 -1.05 22.69 -3.97
CA GLN A 452 0.33 23.03 -4.35
C GLN A 452 0.77 22.37 -5.66
N GLN A 453 -0.06 21.57 -6.33
CA GLN A 453 0.29 20.83 -7.56
C GLN A 453 0.97 21.73 -8.60
N SER A 454 0.36 22.86 -8.95
CA SER A 454 0.92 23.76 -9.97
C SER A 454 2.26 24.39 -9.55
N ALA A 455 2.46 24.65 -8.26
CA ALA A 455 3.72 25.18 -7.75
C ALA A 455 4.83 24.11 -7.79
N THR A 456 4.49 22.88 -7.41
CA THR A 456 5.39 21.72 -7.47
C THR A 456 5.81 21.41 -8.89
N ILE A 457 4.87 21.38 -9.84
CA ILE A 457 5.14 21.18 -11.27
C ILE A 457 6.10 22.25 -11.79
N ARG A 458 5.87 23.53 -11.48
CA ARG A 458 6.77 24.62 -11.90
C ARG A 458 8.18 24.44 -11.33
N GLN A 459 8.32 24.02 -10.08
CA GLN A 459 9.63 23.78 -9.47
C GLN A 459 10.36 22.62 -10.16
N LEU A 460 9.67 21.52 -10.44
CA LEU A 460 10.25 20.37 -11.14
C LEU A 460 10.66 20.73 -12.57
N SER A 461 9.79 21.41 -13.32
CA SER A 461 10.12 21.94 -14.65
C SER A 461 11.32 22.89 -14.60
N PHE A 462 11.40 23.75 -13.60
CA PHE A 462 12.55 24.66 -13.43
C PHE A 462 13.85 23.90 -13.20
N ALA A 463 13.85 22.89 -12.33
CA ALA A 463 15.02 22.06 -12.06
C ALA A 463 15.46 21.26 -13.29
N MET A 464 14.52 20.69 -14.06
CA MET A 464 14.84 20.04 -15.33
C MET A 464 15.41 21.00 -16.36
N ASN A 465 14.80 22.16 -16.56
CA ASN A 465 15.32 23.18 -17.47
C ASN A 465 16.74 23.63 -17.07
N ARG A 466 17.04 23.68 -15.77
CA ARG A 466 18.40 23.96 -15.29
C ARG A 466 19.39 22.88 -15.73
N MET A 467 19.00 21.61 -15.61
CA MET A 467 19.80 20.46 -16.06
C MET A 467 20.07 20.52 -17.57
N GLU A 468 19.05 20.84 -18.38
CA GLU A 468 19.19 20.96 -19.84
C GLU A 468 20.11 22.10 -20.28
N ASN A 469 20.19 23.17 -19.49
CA ASN A 469 21.05 24.32 -19.76
C ASN A 469 22.51 24.14 -19.29
N LEU A 470 22.86 23.02 -18.66
CA LEU A 470 24.26 22.69 -18.35
C LEU A 470 25.05 22.45 -19.64
N ARG A 471 26.36 22.70 -19.62
CA ARG A 471 27.23 22.38 -20.77
C ARG A 471 27.39 20.87 -20.98
N GLY A 472 27.32 20.12 -19.90
CA GLY A 472 27.40 18.68 -19.86
C GLY A 472 27.41 18.19 -18.42
N TYR A 473 27.16 16.91 -18.23
CA TYR A 473 27.17 16.25 -16.92
C TYR A 473 27.33 14.74 -17.11
N GLN A 474 27.65 14.05 -16.02
CA GLN A 474 27.73 12.59 -15.99
C GLN A 474 26.56 12.03 -15.18
N VAL A 475 26.03 10.90 -15.61
CA VAL A 475 24.98 10.15 -14.91
C VAL A 475 25.52 8.78 -14.57
N GLU A 476 25.34 8.36 -13.33
CA GLU A 476 25.54 6.98 -12.92
C GLU A 476 24.17 6.36 -12.66
N GLY A 477 23.87 5.26 -13.34
CA GLY A 477 22.56 4.62 -13.29
C GLY A 477 22.65 3.13 -13.01
N GLU A 478 21.64 2.64 -12.31
CA GLU A 478 21.34 1.22 -12.16
C GLU A 478 19.87 1.00 -12.45
N ALA A 479 19.54 -0.05 -13.20
CA ALA A 479 18.16 -0.34 -13.57
C ALA A 479 17.91 -1.83 -13.79
N VAL A 480 16.64 -2.21 -13.70
CA VAL A 480 16.11 -3.52 -14.10
C VAL A 480 15.09 -3.31 -15.18
N LEU A 481 15.25 -3.96 -16.33
CA LEU A 481 14.25 -3.96 -17.39
C LEU A 481 13.92 -5.40 -17.79
N SER A 482 12.71 -5.86 -17.50
CA SER A 482 12.27 -7.24 -17.83
C SER A 482 13.25 -8.32 -17.35
N GLY A 483 13.82 -8.12 -16.16
CA GLY A 483 14.80 -9.02 -15.53
C GLY A 483 16.25 -8.82 -15.99
N TYR A 484 16.52 -7.92 -16.95
CA TYR A 484 17.88 -7.51 -17.27
C TYR A 484 18.38 -6.54 -16.20
N LEU A 485 19.47 -6.88 -15.54
CA LEU A 485 20.14 -5.97 -14.61
C LEU A 485 21.12 -5.12 -15.39
N MET A 486 21.09 -3.81 -15.18
CA MET A 486 21.90 -2.84 -15.92
C MET A 486 22.62 -1.92 -14.96
N LYS A 487 23.88 -1.63 -15.26
CA LYS A 487 24.67 -0.61 -14.59
C LYS A 487 25.46 0.18 -15.60
N TYR A 488 25.30 1.49 -15.59
CA TYR A 488 25.80 2.34 -16.65
C TYR A 488 26.26 3.70 -16.16
N SER A 489 27.16 4.28 -16.95
CA SER A 489 27.66 5.63 -16.83
C SER A 489 27.41 6.33 -18.16
N GLN A 490 26.65 7.42 -18.12
CA GLN A 490 26.42 8.28 -19.28
C GLN A 490 27.20 9.57 -19.15
N LYS A 491 27.86 9.96 -20.23
CA LYS A 491 28.44 11.29 -20.41
C LYS A 491 27.59 12.05 -21.39
N ILE A 492 26.93 13.11 -20.91
CA ILE A 492 26.06 13.96 -21.71
C ILE A 492 26.83 15.23 -22.03
N ASP A 493 27.14 15.44 -23.31
CA ASP A 493 27.68 16.70 -23.83
C ASP A 493 26.55 17.46 -24.54
N ARG A 494 26.07 18.54 -23.90
CA ARG A 494 24.96 19.36 -24.44
C ARG A 494 25.43 20.31 -25.53
N GLN A 495 26.74 20.59 -25.64
CA GLN A 495 27.26 21.45 -26.69
C GLN A 495 27.36 20.72 -28.02
N SER A 496 27.78 19.45 -27.98
CA SER A 496 27.83 18.59 -29.17
C SER A 496 26.56 17.78 -29.41
N GLU A 497 25.56 17.90 -28.52
CA GLU A 497 24.32 17.12 -28.55
C GLU A 497 24.59 15.61 -28.64
N THR A 498 25.60 15.16 -27.88
CA THR A 498 26.10 13.78 -27.92
C THR A 498 26.08 13.15 -26.54
N VAL A 499 25.61 11.91 -26.47
CA VAL A 499 25.71 11.06 -25.27
C VAL A 499 26.63 9.89 -25.56
N GLN A 500 27.51 9.56 -24.61
CA GLN A 500 28.23 8.29 -24.58
C GLN A 500 27.75 7.50 -23.36
N THR A 501 27.27 6.29 -23.59
CA THR A 501 26.90 5.35 -22.53
C THR A 501 27.93 4.24 -22.48
N THR A 502 28.40 3.92 -21.29
CA THR A 502 29.27 2.77 -21.03
C THR A 502 28.77 2.03 -19.82
N GLY A 503 28.89 0.71 -19.78
CA GLY A 503 28.41 -0.04 -18.65
C GLY A 503 28.49 -1.53 -18.86
N TYR A 504 27.64 -2.23 -18.13
CA TYR A 504 27.42 -3.65 -18.30
C TYR A 504 25.98 -3.99 -17.98
N TYR A 505 25.52 -5.09 -18.57
CA TYR A 505 24.22 -5.66 -18.28
C TYR A 505 24.34 -7.17 -18.08
N GLN A 506 23.36 -7.73 -17.39
CA GLN A 506 23.21 -9.15 -17.21
C GLN A 506 21.82 -9.57 -17.68
N SER A 507 21.77 -10.42 -18.71
CA SER A 507 20.54 -11.09 -19.12
C SER A 507 20.10 -12.08 -18.03
N PRO A 508 18.79 -12.23 -17.75
CA PRO A 508 18.29 -13.21 -16.80
C PRO A 508 18.66 -14.67 -17.16
N GLN A 509 19.05 -14.91 -18.42
CA GLN A 509 19.42 -16.23 -18.94
C GLN A 509 20.94 -16.48 -18.92
N LYS A 510 21.77 -15.46 -18.66
CA LYS A 510 23.23 -15.53 -18.70
C LYS A 510 23.82 -15.28 -17.31
N LEU A 511 24.80 -16.10 -16.92
CA LEU A 511 25.55 -15.93 -15.66
C LEU A 511 26.74 -14.98 -15.78
N VAL A 512 26.96 -14.38 -16.95
CA VAL A 512 28.12 -13.54 -17.26
C VAL A 512 27.65 -12.15 -17.61
N LEU A 513 28.42 -11.15 -17.19
CA LEU A 513 28.20 -9.75 -17.53
C LEU A 513 28.63 -9.47 -18.96
N GLU A 514 27.77 -8.76 -19.68
CA GLU A 514 28.04 -8.29 -21.03
C GLU A 514 28.34 -6.80 -20.98
N LYS A 515 29.29 -6.35 -21.79
CA LYS A 515 29.63 -4.94 -21.86
C LYS A 515 28.57 -4.18 -22.64
N TRP A 516 28.26 -2.98 -22.15
CA TRP A 516 27.45 -2.02 -22.88
C TRP A 516 28.32 -0.85 -23.30
N GLU A 517 28.31 -0.54 -24.60
CA GLU A 517 28.80 0.73 -25.12
C GLU A 517 27.82 1.26 -26.16
N SER A 518 27.41 2.53 -26.02
CA SER A 518 26.59 3.19 -27.02
C SER A 518 26.93 4.68 -27.17
N TYR A 519 26.59 5.23 -28.34
CA TYR A 519 26.65 6.66 -28.62
C TYR A 519 25.31 7.13 -29.16
N THR A 520 24.80 8.22 -28.60
CA THR A 520 23.56 8.85 -29.08
C THR A 520 23.86 10.22 -29.67
N ASP A 521 23.44 10.43 -30.91
CA ASP A 521 23.45 11.71 -31.62
C ASP A 521 22.06 12.34 -31.48
N LEU A 522 21.89 13.18 -30.45
CA LEU A 522 20.59 13.79 -30.12
C LEU A 522 20.12 14.74 -31.23
N LYS A 523 21.05 15.32 -31.99
CA LYS A 523 20.73 16.25 -33.07
C LYS A 523 20.08 15.58 -34.28
N ASN A 524 20.46 14.33 -34.55
CA ASN A 524 20.03 13.58 -35.74
C ASN A 524 19.07 12.43 -35.43
N ASP A 525 18.68 12.26 -34.17
CA ASP A 525 17.86 11.14 -33.66
C ASP A 525 18.45 9.76 -33.98
N LEU A 526 19.77 9.61 -33.78
CA LEU A 526 20.49 8.37 -34.08
C LEU A 526 21.13 7.78 -32.83
N GLN A 527 21.04 6.47 -32.68
CA GLN A 527 21.77 5.71 -31.67
C GLN A 527 22.66 4.67 -32.34
N TYR A 528 23.85 4.49 -31.77
CA TYR A 528 24.81 3.48 -32.16
C TYR A 528 25.09 2.58 -30.97
N ASP A 529 24.77 1.31 -31.07
CA ASP A 529 24.97 0.33 -30.00
C ASP A 529 26.00 -0.72 -30.41
N TRP A 530 26.90 -1.07 -29.49
CA TRP A 530 27.85 -2.14 -29.72
C TRP A 530 27.20 -3.50 -29.49
N ASN A 531 27.11 -4.31 -30.55
CA ASN A 531 26.66 -5.70 -30.45
C ASN A 531 27.87 -6.60 -30.13
N GLU A 532 27.97 -7.06 -28.88
CA GLU A 532 29.05 -7.96 -28.42
C GLU A 532 29.07 -9.29 -29.19
N ASP A 533 27.91 -9.91 -29.41
CA ASP A 533 27.79 -11.21 -30.09
C ASP A 533 28.25 -11.14 -31.55
N GLN A 534 28.00 -10.02 -32.24
CA GLN A 534 28.35 -9.82 -33.65
C GLN A 534 29.67 -9.05 -33.84
N GLY A 535 30.22 -8.47 -32.77
CA GLY A 535 31.45 -7.67 -32.80
C GLY A 535 31.37 -6.45 -33.73
N LYS A 536 30.20 -5.80 -33.81
CA LYS A 536 29.97 -4.65 -34.70
C LYS A 536 29.06 -3.59 -34.07
N TRP A 537 29.06 -2.40 -34.65
CA TRP A 537 28.13 -1.33 -34.31
C TRP A 537 26.81 -1.48 -35.08
N GLU A 538 25.71 -1.36 -34.37
CA GLU A 538 24.36 -1.31 -34.93
C GLU A 538 23.82 0.11 -34.83
N LYS A 539 23.05 0.53 -35.83
CA LYS A 539 22.48 1.88 -35.90
C LYS A 539 20.96 1.81 -35.88
N SER A 540 20.36 2.58 -35.00
CA SER A 540 18.91 2.71 -34.84
C SER A 540 18.50 4.19 -34.78
N ARG A 541 17.19 4.45 -34.86
CA ARG A 541 16.61 5.77 -34.61
C ARG A 541 16.13 5.85 -33.16
N THR A 542 16.36 6.97 -32.49
CA THR A 542 15.84 7.21 -31.13
C THR A 542 14.37 7.63 -31.11
N SER A 543 13.80 7.94 -32.28
CA SER A 543 12.41 8.39 -32.40
C SER A 543 11.38 7.26 -32.36
N SER A 544 11.80 6.00 -32.47
CA SER A 544 10.90 4.85 -32.32
C SER A 544 10.74 4.52 -30.85
N MET A 545 9.50 4.48 -30.37
CA MET A 545 9.18 4.07 -29.01
C MET A 545 8.95 2.57 -28.97
N GLU A 546 9.68 1.88 -28.11
CA GLU A 546 9.47 0.46 -27.79
C GLU A 546 8.43 0.33 -26.68
N TYR A 547 8.50 1.21 -25.67
CA TYR A 547 7.73 1.09 -24.43
C TYR A 547 6.81 2.28 -24.15
N MET A 548 5.82 2.09 -23.28
CA MET A 548 4.84 3.14 -22.99
C MET A 548 5.44 4.28 -22.15
N HIS A 549 6.36 3.98 -21.23
CA HIS A 549 7.05 5.03 -20.47
C HIS A 549 7.83 6.01 -21.33
N GLU A 550 8.38 5.59 -22.47
CA GLU A 550 9.10 6.47 -23.40
C GLU A 550 8.18 7.53 -24.02
N TYR A 551 6.90 7.20 -24.25
CA TYR A 551 5.88 8.18 -24.65
C TYR A 551 5.60 9.18 -23.53
N VAL A 552 5.43 8.70 -22.31
CA VAL A 552 5.14 9.57 -21.15
C VAL A 552 6.32 10.51 -20.87
N GLU A 553 7.55 10.04 -21.10
CA GLU A 553 8.78 10.83 -20.98
C GLU A 553 8.82 12.04 -21.93
N GLN A 554 8.18 11.95 -23.10
CA GLN A 554 8.09 13.06 -24.07
C GLN A 554 7.11 14.16 -23.65
N LEU A 555 6.18 13.87 -22.74
CA LEU A 555 5.24 14.86 -22.23
C LEU A 555 5.91 15.73 -21.16
N SER A 556 5.67 17.04 -21.23
CA SER A 556 6.04 17.93 -20.13
C SER A 556 5.28 17.57 -18.85
N TYR A 557 5.82 17.89 -17.68
CA TYR A 557 5.15 17.63 -16.40
C TYR A 557 3.75 18.26 -16.30
N ALA A 558 3.55 19.43 -16.92
CA ALA A 558 2.25 20.07 -17.00
C ALA A 558 1.28 19.29 -17.92
N GLU A 559 1.76 18.72 -19.03
CA GLU A 559 0.97 17.83 -19.88
C GLU A 559 0.65 16.51 -19.18
N ARG A 560 1.58 15.92 -18.44
CA ARG A 560 1.31 14.72 -17.62
C ARG A 560 0.21 14.99 -16.61
N ALA A 561 0.25 16.13 -15.92
CA ALA A 561 -0.81 16.51 -14.98
C ALA A 561 -2.18 16.65 -15.67
N ARG A 562 -2.20 17.38 -16.79
CA ARG A 562 -3.43 17.73 -17.52
C ARG A 562 -4.03 16.58 -18.32
N LEU A 563 -3.20 15.78 -18.97
CA LEU A 563 -3.63 14.72 -19.90
C LEU A 563 -3.72 13.36 -19.22
N LEU A 564 -2.82 13.08 -18.28
CA LEU A 564 -2.69 11.77 -17.66
C LEU A 564 -3.14 11.75 -16.19
N GLY A 565 -3.62 12.87 -15.65
CA GLY A 565 -3.99 12.97 -14.24
C GLY A 565 -2.80 12.82 -13.29
N ALA A 566 -1.57 13.13 -13.74
CA ALA A 566 -0.38 13.00 -12.90
C ALA A 566 -0.47 13.85 -11.64
N ARG A 567 -0.18 13.23 -10.50
CA ARG A 567 -0.21 13.84 -9.17
C ARG A 567 1.19 13.95 -8.60
N TYR A 568 1.53 15.10 -8.05
CA TYR A 568 2.85 15.42 -7.51
C TYR A 568 2.80 15.71 -6.02
N TYR A 569 3.62 15.05 -5.22
CA TYR A 569 3.76 15.32 -3.79
C TYR A 569 5.18 15.73 -3.47
N LYS A 570 5.31 16.90 -2.83
CA LYS A 570 6.60 17.48 -2.47
C LYS A 570 6.85 17.31 -0.98
N GLN A 571 8.02 16.79 -0.65
CA GLN A 571 8.62 16.79 0.67
C GLN A 571 9.92 17.61 0.65
N THR A 572 10.33 18.12 1.79
CA THR A 572 11.52 18.94 1.97
C THR A 572 12.27 18.41 3.19
N PHE A 573 13.48 17.91 2.98
CA PHE A 573 14.27 17.34 4.05
C PHE A 573 15.73 17.77 3.88
N GLY A 574 16.32 18.31 4.95
CA GLY A 574 17.68 18.83 4.91
C GLY A 574 17.89 19.76 3.71
N GLU A 575 18.88 19.40 2.89
CA GLU A 575 19.30 20.12 1.68
C GLU A 575 18.46 19.76 0.45
N TYR A 576 17.49 18.84 0.57
CA TYR A 576 16.74 18.31 -0.56
C TYR A 576 15.27 18.71 -0.58
N ALA A 577 14.76 18.98 -1.78
CA ALA A 577 13.36 18.93 -2.11
C ALA A 577 13.11 17.63 -2.89
N ILE A 578 12.21 16.79 -2.39
CA ILE A 578 11.89 15.50 -2.95
C ILE A 578 10.49 15.60 -3.56
N ILE A 579 10.37 15.32 -4.86
CA ILE A 579 9.08 15.34 -5.56
C ILE A 579 8.77 13.92 -6.01
N THR A 580 7.66 13.37 -5.53
CA THR A 580 7.11 12.08 -5.98
C THR A 580 5.97 12.35 -6.96
N GLU A 581 5.99 11.68 -8.10
CA GLU A 581 4.98 11.74 -9.15
C GLU A 581 4.32 10.36 -9.28
N TRP A 582 2.99 10.32 -9.27
CA TRP A 582 2.19 9.15 -9.61
C TRP A 582 1.32 9.47 -10.81
N ILE A 583 1.20 8.52 -11.74
CA ILE A 583 0.32 8.66 -12.88
C ILE A 583 -0.64 7.46 -12.90
N PRO A 584 -1.97 7.70 -12.85
CA PRO A 584 -2.95 6.63 -12.95
C PRO A 584 -2.77 5.79 -14.22
N GLY A 585 -2.69 4.48 -14.05
CA GLY A 585 -2.45 3.53 -15.15
C GLY A 585 -3.48 3.63 -16.26
N ASP A 586 -4.76 3.75 -15.92
CA ASP A 586 -5.85 3.83 -16.89
C ASP A 586 -5.76 5.08 -17.78
N SER A 587 -5.29 6.20 -17.24
CA SER A 587 -5.04 7.41 -18.03
C SER A 587 -3.90 7.23 -19.02
N ILE A 588 -2.85 6.48 -18.65
CA ILE A 588 -1.77 6.10 -19.56
C ILE A 588 -2.28 5.16 -20.65
N VAL A 589 -3.06 4.13 -20.30
CA VAL A 589 -3.64 3.20 -21.28
C VAL A 589 -4.53 3.95 -22.29
N ALA A 590 -5.38 4.86 -21.81
CA ALA A 590 -6.24 5.69 -22.65
C ALA A 590 -5.42 6.56 -23.62
N ALA A 591 -4.37 7.25 -23.11
CA ALA A 591 -3.49 8.07 -23.93
C ALA A 591 -2.65 7.24 -24.92
N GLY A 592 -2.21 6.04 -24.52
CA GLY A 592 -1.42 5.11 -25.31
C GLY A 592 -2.21 4.38 -26.40
N SER A 593 -3.54 4.43 -26.39
CA SER A 593 -4.40 3.74 -27.35
C SER A 593 -4.13 4.11 -28.83
N GLN A 594 -3.57 5.30 -29.06
CA GLN A 594 -3.21 5.82 -30.40
C GLN A 594 -1.70 5.83 -30.67
N THR A 595 -0.88 5.46 -29.69
CA THR A 595 0.58 5.46 -29.81
C THR A 595 1.06 4.19 -30.50
N SER A 596 1.97 4.32 -31.46
CA SER A 596 2.63 3.18 -32.10
C SER A 596 3.85 2.78 -31.28
N LEU A 597 3.78 1.63 -30.60
CA LEU A 597 4.87 1.07 -29.80
C LEU A 597 5.42 -0.21 -30.45
N GLY A 598 6.73 -0.42 -30.37
CA GLY A 598 7.38 -1.64 -30.88
C GLY A 598 6.88 -2.93 -30.24
N ARG A 599 6.42 -2.86 -28.97
CA ARG A 599 5.90 -3.98 -28.18
C ARG A 599 4.42 -4.33 -28.42
N GLY A 600 3.71 -3.56 -29.24
CA GLY A 600 2.26 -3.72 -29.46
C GLY A 600 1.43 -2.74 -28.64
N LYS A 601 0.14 -3.02 -28.43
CA LYS A 601 -0.74 -2.09 -27.72
C LYS A 601 -0.64 -2.31 -26.22
N ILE A 602 -0.56 -1.21 -25.47
CA ILE A 602 -0.63 -1.26 -24.03
C ILE A 602 -2.03 -1.72 -23.60
N LYS A 603 -2.08 -2.72 -22.71
CA LYS A 603 -3.32 -3.29 -22.15
C LYS A 603 -3.57 -2.78 -20.73
N ARG A 604 -2.52 -2.70 -19.90
CA ARG A 604 -2.61 -2.26 -18.50
C ARG A 604 -1.29 -1.66 -18.05
N VAL A 605 -1.35 -0.66 -17.17
CA VAL A 605 -0.17 -0.09 -16.51
C VAL A 605 -0.39 -0.16 -15.00
N PRO A 606 0.01 -1.25 -14.31
CA PRO A 606 -0.24 -1.40 -12.88
C PRO A 606 0.43 -0.33 -12.01
N VAL A 607 1.62 0.14 -12.40
CA VAL A 607 2.41 1.09 -11.63
C VAL A 607 3.10 2.06 -12.58
N TYR A 608 3.00 3.36 -12.29
CA TYR A 608 3.82 4.37 -12.93
C TYR A 608 4.20 5.45 -11.91
N MET A 609 5.44 5.39 -11.42
CA MET A 609 5.90 6.28 -10.36
C MET A 609 7.30 6.83 -10.65
N ASN A 610 7.49 8.12 -10.33
CA ASN A 610 8.77 8.80 -10.41
C ASN A 610 9.09 9.53 -9.11
N LYS A 611 10.37 9.66 -8.82
CA LYS A 611 10.85 10.39 -7.65
C LYS A 611 12.11 11.17 -7.98
N TYR A 612 12.04 12.48 -7.79
CA TYR A 612 13.10 13.43 -8.11
C TYR A 612 13.66 14.03 -6.82
N TYR A 613 14.98 14.01 -6.66
CA TYR A 613 15.68 14.63 -5.53
C TYR A 613 16.41 15.87 -6.04
N ILE A 614 15.93 17.03 -5.64
CA ILE A 614 16.41 18.34 -6.06
C ILE A 614 17.22 18.95 -4.92
N ASP A 615 18.46 19.31 -5.20
CA ASP A 615 19.29 20.10 -4.30
C ASP A 615 18.72 21.51 -4.16
N ARG A 616 18.46 21.96 -2.93
CA ARG A 616 17.77 23.23 -2.68
C ARG A 616 18.66 24.45 -2.84
N ASP A 617 19.98 24.28 -2.82
CA ASP A 617 20.92 25.38 -2.98
C ASP A 617 21.20 25.67 -4.46
N SER A 618 21.26 24.62 -5.28
CA SER A 618 21.53 24.72 -6.72
C SER A 618 20.29 24.57 -7.60
N ASP A 619 19.15 24.12 -7.08
CA ASP A 619 17.96 23.77 -7.87
C ASP A 619 18.26 22.77 -9.01
N LEU A 620 19.25 21.89 -8.82
CA LEU A 620 19.58 20.81 -9.76
C LEU A 620 19.04 19.48 -9.26
N ILE A 621 18.63 18.63 -10.19
CA ILE A 621 18.26 17.25 -9.87
C ILE A 621 19.57 16.48 -9.63
N LEU A 622 19.67 15.88 -8.45
CA LEU A 622 20.82 15.03 -8.06
C LEU A 622 20.53 13.56 -8.21
N ARG A 623 19.27 13.16 -8.08
CA ARG A 623 18.85 11.77 -8.23
C ARG A 623 17.45 11.69 -8.82
N HIS A 624 17.22 10.68 -9.66
CA HIS A 624 15.90 10.31 -10.17
C HIS A 624 15.73 8.81 -9.97
N THR A 625 14.62 8.41 -9.35
CA THR A 625 14.22 7.02 -9.16
C THR A 625 12.89 6.82 -9.85
N TRP A 626 12.71 5.69 -10.53
CA TRP A 626 11.45 5.36 -11.18
C TRP A 626 11.09 3.90 -10.98
N ARG A 627 9.79 3.62 -11.12
CA ARG A 627 9.22 2.27 -11.18
C ARG A 627 8.00 2.28 -12.06
N TYR A 628 8.05 1.48 -13.12
CA TYR A 628 7.00 1.30 -14.10
C TYR A 628 6.70 -0.18 -14.28
N GLU A 629 5.43 -0.49 -14.43
CA GLU A 629 4.96 -1.83 -14.78
C GLU A 629 3.99 -1.69 -15.96
N GLU A 630 4.23 -2.42 -17.03
CA GLU A 630 3.47 -2.33 -18.28
C GLU A 630 3.07 -3.73 -18.73
N VAL A 631 1.82 -3.90 -19.15
CA VAL A 631 1.27 -5.16 -19.69
C VAL A 631 0.75 -4.88 -21.08
N TYR A 632 1.22 -5.65 -22.05
CA TYR A 632 0.82 -5.52 -23.45
C TYR A 632 -0.24 -6.55 -23.84
N ASP A 633 -0.91 -6.30 -24.96
CA ASP A 633 -1.87 -7.22 -25.58
C ASP A 633 -1.25 -8.57 -25.99
N SER A 634 0.06 -8.60 -26.23
CA SER A 634 0.87 -9.83 -26.35
C SER A 634 0.99 -10.66 -25.06
N GLN A 635 0.43 -10.17 -23.94
CA GLN A 635 0.62 -10.67 -22.58
C GLN A 635 2.05 -10.52 -22.04
N GLU A 636 2.91 -9.77 -22.74
CA GLU A 636 4.22 -9.43 -22.21
C GLU A 636 4.08 -8.49 -21.00
N TYR A 637 4.77 -8.85 -19.91
CA TYR A 637 4.89 -8.04 -18.71
C TYR A 637 6.28 -7.41 -18.66
N VAL A 638 6.33 -6.08 -18.65
CA VAL A 638 7.55 -5.29 -18.55
C VAL A 638 7.56 -4.64 -17.18
N ALA A 639 8.53 -5.04 -16.35
CA ALA A 639 8.88 -4.32 -15.14
C ALA A 639 10.15 -3.51 -15.43
N TYR A 640 10.06 -2.19 -15.29
CA TYR A 640 11.17 -1.28 -15.45
C TYR A 640 11.32 -0.42 -14.20
N ALA A 641 12.45 -0.55 -13.52
CA ALA A 641 12.71 0.25 -12.33
C ALA A 641 14.19 0.55 -12.22
N GLY A 642 14.53 1.66 -11.59
CA GLY A 642 15.92 2.09 -11.54
C GLY A 642 16.14 3.37 -10.78
N THR A 643 17.41 3.76 -10.73
CA THR A 643 17.84 5.01 -10.13
C THR A 643 19.06 5.55 -10.84
N GLU A 644 19.01 6.84 -11.13
CA GLU A 644 20.11 7.64 -11.66
C GLU A 644 20.58 8.66 -10.65
N THR A 645 21.90 8.87 -10.57
CA THR A 645 22.53 9.95 -9.81
C THR A 645 23.30 10.85 -10.77
N TYR A 646 23.03 12.15 -10.69
CA TYR A 646 23.58 13.16 -11.58
C TYR A 646 24.80 13.84 -10.96
N GLN A 647 25.90 13.88 -11.71
CA GLN A 647 27.16 14.51 -11.34
C GLN A 647 27.38 15.74 -12.22
N THR A 648 26.85 16.88 -11.77
CA THR A 648 26.73 18.12 -12.55
C THR A 648 27.98 19.00 -12.55
N GLN A 649 28.97 18.72 -11.68
CA GLN A 649 30.21 19.49 -11.57
C GLN A 649 31.33 18.99 -12.50
N LYS A 650 31.06 18.05 -13.41
CA LYS A 650 32.06 17.46 -14.30
C LYS A 650 32.07 18.14 -15.66
N ASP A 651 33.25 18.56 -16.11
CA ASP A 651 33.45 18.96 -17.50
C ASP A 651 33.41 17.72 -18.40
N VAL A 652 32.34 17.60 -19.17
CA VAL A 652 32.12 16.49 -20.11
C VAL A 652 32.30 16.99 -21.54
N ARG A 653 33.07 16.25 -22.33
CA ARG A 653 33.17 16.43 -23.78
C ARG A 653 33.07 15.08 -24.47
N VAL A 654 32.16 14.96 -25.41
CA VAL A 654 31.89 13.70 -26.11
C VAL A 654 31.79 13.95 -27.61
N SER A 655 32.45 13.08 -28.38
CA SER A 655 32.33 13.03 -29.84
C SER A 655 32.17 11.59 -30.29
N ILE A 656 31.22 11.34 -31.19
CA ILE A 656 31.02 10.02 -31.79
C ILE A 656 32.20 9.71 -32.73
N PRO A 657 32.99 8.65 -32.48
CA PRO A 657 34.14 8.31 -33.32
C PRO A 657 33.72 8.00 -34.76
N GLN A 658 34.57 8.39 -35.72
CA GLN A 658 34.28 8.16 -37.14
C GLN A 658 34.09 6.66 -37.46
N ALA A 659 34.87 5.79 -36.82
CA ALA A 659 34.76 4.34 -36.96
C ALA A 659 33.37 3.81 -36.56
N VAL A 660 32.72 4.41 -35.55
CA VAL A 660 31.36 4.03 -35.12
C VAL A 660 30.35 4.39 -36.22
N LYS A 661 30.44 5.60 -36.77
CA LYS A 661 29.56 6.08 -37.85
C LYS A 661 29.71 5.28 -39.14
N GLU A 662 30.91 4.75 -39.41
CA GLU A 662 31.22 3.97 -40.60
C GLU A 662 30.91 2.49 -40.44
N ALA A 663 31.13 1.91 -39.25
CA ALA A 663 30.89 0.49 -38.97
C ALA A 663 29.39 0.12 -38.95
N ALA A 664 28.51 1.11 -38.76
CA ALA A 664 27.06 0.92 -38.73
C ALA A 664 26.35 1.27 -40.05
N ARG A 665 27.10 1.32 -41.17
CA ARG A 665 26.59 1.38 -42.56
C ARG A 665 26.57 -0.01 -43.17
#